data_AF-A0A139IRK7-F1
#
_entry.id   AF-A0A139IRK7-F1
#
_cell.length_a   1.000
_cell.length_b   1.000
_cell.length_c   1.000
_cell.angle_alpha   90.00
_cell.angle_beta   90.00
_cell.angle_gamma   90.00
#
_symmetry.space_group_name_H-M   'P 1'
#
loop_
_entity.id
_entity.type
_entity.pdbx_description
1 polymer ?
#
loop_
_entity_poly.entity_id
_entity_poly.type
_entity_poly.pdbx_seq_one_letter_code
_entity_poly.pdbx_strand_id
1 'polypeptide(L)'
;MAPKKHARSASGEDVLKHPSTKRAKEIDENPPYNQLVELLESTSSKSRPNNVLHWFRSKDLRMQDNKALHAASKKVKEGTGSLVALYLHSPGDLEWHGTSPARSDLILQSLQLLKDELTKKNIPMAIVTAEERGHKTDLIEEFVTEHGISHVYANFEYEVDELRRDIKVAKHLQAESVGFELFHDQTIMVPGELTGGGGGPMKVFTPYHKAWLSETKSDPFLLDLVGEPEANAKKTIAEWKDIADTKVPGLPESKQFSSKDEQQRIRKLWPAGHEAGMERLKMFLQKKVKNYAAHRSEPAGDPSSRLSAYISAGIISIREILDEAKKANDGAHFDEGDRGIDSWVRELVFREFYRQMTVIKPHTNMNLPNNLKFDFVRWEDDEEGWKKWCEGKTGMPFIDAGMRQLNTEAYMHNRLRMNTSSYLRANMLIDYRRGERYFAEHLIDWDLSNNTQGWEPSYTIFNPVIQAEKCDKEGDYIRKWVPELKDLTGKEVFDPYNRLSKEEFEKLGYPAPHVDFRESQQRAKERVDNKTTATSAGNKVPAIYEVVEKNLLQTILIEVGSWKKSFFGTPKTTKVAVRVWIRRKWKSNARLEINVFEDFGRPIMLGDLVDVGRRLVKETRGSWLAWAVDFEQVVGAEGQAV
;
A
#
# COMPACT_ATOMS: atom_id res chain seq x y z
N MET A 1 7.93 -40.15 2.20
CA MET A 1 8.02 -39.42 3.47
C MET A 1 7.10 -38.22 3.40
N ALA A 2 6.16 -38.07 4.33
CA ALA A 2 5.35 -36.86 4.41
C ALA A 2 6.25 -35.66 4.74
N PRO A 3 6.05 -34.49 4.10
CA PRO A 3 6.89 -33.32 4.37
C PRO A 3 6.70 -32.88 5.83
N LYS A 4 7.81 -32.63 6.53
CA LYS A 4 7.80 -32.13 7.91
C LYS A 4 7.06 -30.79 7.95
N LYS A 5 6.18 -30.63 8.94
CA LYS A 5 5.26 -29.49 9.18
C LYS A 5 5.92 -28.10 9.29
N HIS A 6 7.25 -28.01 9.20
CA HIS A 6 8.04 -26.78 9.29
C HIS A 6 9.23 -26.71 8.32
N ALA A 7 9.24 -27.48 7.24
CA ALA A 7 10.23 -27.24 6.17
C ALA A 7 9.85 -25.93 5.44
N ARG A 8 10.65 -24.87 5.59
CA ARG A 8 10.63 -23.74 4.66
C ARG A 8 10.89 -24.31 3.27
N SER A 9 9.97 -24.06 2.33
CA SER A 9 10.11 -24.52 0.95
C SER A 9 11.35 -23.90 0.33
N ALA A 10 12.14 -24.72 -0.36
CA ALA A 10 13.11 -24.24 -1.33
C ALA A 10 12.41 -23.29 -2.34
N SER A 11 13.11 -22.23 -2.72
CA SER A 11 12.63 -21.06 -3.47
C SER A 11 12.01 -21.37 -4.84
N GLY A 12 10.72 -21.72 -4.84
CA GLY A 12 9.82 -21.67 -6.00
C GLY A 12 8.64 -20.73 -5.70
N GLU A 13 8.93 -19.49 -5.34
CA GLU A 13 8.03 -18.63 -4.57
C GLU A 13 6.98 -17.92 -5.43
N ASP A 14 5.71 -18.24 -5.20
CA ASP A 14 4.57 -17.41 -5.55
C ASP A 14 4.76 -16.01 -4.93
N VAL A 15 5.03 -15.01 -5.78
CA VAL A 15 5.26 -13.61 -5.39
C VAL A 15 4.04 -12.96 -4.73
N LEU A 16 2.85 -13.57 -4.84
CA LEU A 16 1.63 -13.11 -4.19
C LEU A 16 1.42 -13.73 -2.81
N LYS A 17 2.32 -14.62 -2.36
CA LYS A 17 2.23 -15.25 -1.05
C LYS A 17 2.25 -14.20 0.07
N HIS A 18 1.34 -14.36 1.02
CA HIS A 18 1.19 -13.46 2.16
C HIS A 18 0.98 -14.24 3.46
N PRO A 19 1.23 -13.64 4.64
CA PRO A 19 0.86 -14.25 5.91
C PRO A 19 -0.67 -14.40 6.02
N SER A 20 -1.13 -15.27 6.92
CA SER A 20 -2.55 -15.33 7.28
C SER A 20 -3.02 -14.01 7.94
N THR A 21 -4.31 -13.70 7.85
CA THR A 21 -4.90 -12.53 8.52
C THR A 21 -4.72 -12.54 10.04
N LYS A 22 -4.64 -13.73 10.66
CA LYS A 22 -4.28 -13.85 12.09
C LYS A 22 -2.84 -13.37 12.31
N ARG A 23 -1.90 -13.89 11.52
CA ARG A 23 -0.49 -13.50 11.64
C ARG A 23 -0.27 -12.02 11.33
N ALA A 24 -1.01 -11.46 10.39
CA ALA A 24 -0.98 -10.02 10.09
C ALA A 24 -1.31 -9.17 11.32
N LYS A 25 -2.37 -9.52 12.06
CA LYS A 25 -2.76 -8.82 13.29
C LYS A 25 -1.68 -8.91 14.37
N GLU A 26 -1.08 -10.09 14.55
CA GLU A 26 0.04 -10.27 15.50
C GLU A 26 1.24 -9.40 15.15
N ILE A 27 1.54 -9.21 13.86
CA ILE A 27 2.64 -8.35 13.41
C ILE A 27 2.29 -6.87 13.63
N ASP A 28 1.05 -6.46 13.35
CA ASP A 28 0.59 -5.09 13.61
C ASP A 28 0.59 -4.72 15.10
N GLU A 29 0.34 -5.68 16.00
CA GLU A 29 0.39 -5.48 17.46
C GLU A 29 1.81 -5.28 17.98
N ASN A 30 2.82 -5.85 17.30
CA ASN A 30 4.24 -5.68 17.63
C ASN A 30 5.08 -5.44 16.37
N PRO A 31 5.00 -4.24 15.77
CA PRO A 31 5.60 -3.96 14.48
C PRO A 31 7.14 -4.00 14.57
N PRO A 32 7.85 -4.43 13.50
CA PRO A 32 9.32 -4.41 13.45
C PRO A 32 9.90 -3.03 13.76
N TYR A 33 9.20 -1.94 13.43
CA TYR A 33 9.61 -0.59 13.75
C TYR A 33 9.84 -0.39 15.26
N ASN A 34 8.87 -0.80 16.10
CA ASN A 34 9.01 -0.66 17.55
C ASN A 34 10.17 -1.49 18.10
N GLN A 35 10.34 -2.72 17.57
CA GLN A 35 11.46 -3.59 17.94
C GLN A 35 12.82 -2.96 17.60
N LEU A 36 12.92 -2.27 16.47
CA LEU A 36 14.13 -1.57 16.06
C LEU A 36 14.38 -0.35 16.94
N VAL A 37 13.37 0.49 17.19
CA VAL A 37 13.50 1.68 18.04
C VAL A 37 13.94 1.29 19.46
N GLU A 38 13.32 0.28 20.07
CA GLU A 38 13.69 -0.25 21.39
C GLU A 38 15.15 -0.74 21.41
N LEU A 39 15.57 -1.45 20.36
CA LEU A 39 16.94 -1.94 20.25
C LEU A 39 17.94 -0.77 20.15
N LEU A 40 17.62 0.27 19.37
CA LEU A 40 18.50 1.42 19.15
C LEU A 40 18.79 2.23 20.41
N GLU A 41 17.90 2.22 21.41
CA GLU A 41 18.16 2.84 22.72
C GLU A 41 19.44 2.28 23.39
N SER A 42 19.77 1.03 23.07
CA SER A 42 20.90 0.29 23.63
C SER A 42 22.11 0.15 22.69
N THR A 43 22.05 0.70 21.47
CA THR A 43 23.15 0.66 20.48
C THR A 43 23.92 1.96 20.35
N SER A 44 23.62 2.98 21.15
CA SER A 44 24.40 4.22 21.19
C SER A 44 25.76 3.97 21.88
N SER A 45 26.86 4.15 21.15
CA SER A 45 28.21 4.01 21.72
C SER A 45 28.68 5.36 22.27
N LYS A 46 29.13 5.37 23.53
CA LYS A 46 29.81 6.52 24.15
C LYS A 46 31.32 6.51 23.91
N SER A 47 31.81 5.53 23.15
CA SER A 47 33.24 5.45 22.81
C SER A 47 33.66 6.64 21.95
N ARG A 48 34.94 7.00 22.04
CA ARG A 48 35.49 8.03 21.16
C ARG A 48 35.50 7.49 19.72
N PRO A 49 35.06 8.26 18.72
CA PRO A 49 34.97 7.73 17.37
C PRO A 49 36.36 7.47 16.78
N ASN A 50 36.49 6.36 16.07
CA ASN A 50 37.58 6.11 15.13
C ASN A 50 37.05 6.50 13.73
N ASN A 51 36.97 5.55 12.80
CA ASN A 51 36.26 5.76 11.55
C ASN A 51 34.75 5.74 11.78
N VAL A 52 34.05 6.64 11.10
CA VAL A 52 32.59 6.77 11.16
C VAL A 52 32.03 6.47 9.79
N LEU A 53 31.06 5.56 9.73
CA LEU A 53 30.38 5.16 8.51
C LEU A 53 29.05 5.89 8.38
N HIS A 54 28.82 6.55 7.25
CA HIS A 54 27.46 6.84 6.80
C HIS A 54 27.01 5.80 5.77
N TRP A 55 25.95 5.06 6.08
CA TRP A 55 25.37 4.07 5.18
C TRP A 55 24.17 4.68 4.45
N PHE A 56 24.39 5.05 3.18
CA PHE A 56 23.35 5.49 2.28
C PHE A 56 22.38 4.36 1.94
N ARG A 57 21.12 4.73 1.80
CA ARG A 57 19.99 3.90 1.43
C ARG A 57 19.56 4.19 0.00
N SER A 58 18.60 3.41 -0.48
CA SER A 58 17.99 3.65 -1.80
C SER A 58 17.08 4.89 -1.83
N LYS A 59 16.81 5.47 -0.65
CA LYS A 59 15.83 6.56 -0.43
C LYS A 59 16.42 7.83 0.18
N ASP A 60 17.73 8.03 0.10
CA ASP A 60 18.43 9.21 0.62
C ASP A 60 19.72 9.56 -0.17
N LEU A 61 19.69 9.37 -1.49
CA LEU A 61 20.83 9.55 -2.40
C LEU A 61 21.20 11.03 -2.64
N ARG A 62 21.55 11.75 -1.57
CA ARG A 62 21.96 13.15 -1.59
C ARG A 62 22.87 13.50 -0.43
N MET A 63 23.69 14.51 -0.62
CA MET A 63 24.53 15.11 0.42
C MET A 63 23.80 16.24 1.16
N GLN A 64 22.90 16.93 0.46
CA GLN A 64 22.16 18.09 0.95
C GLN A 64 21.07 17.66 1.93
N ASP A 65 20.99 18.35 3.08
CA ASP A 65 19.97 18.14 4.09
C ASP A 65 19.72 16.65 4.45
N ASN A 66 20.80 15.88 4.62
CA ASN A 66 20.74 14.48 5.02
C ASN A 66 21.07 14.36 6.52
N LYS A 67 20.07 14.06 7.34
CA LYS A 67 20.22 14.07 8.81
C LYS A 67 21.27 13.09 9.33
N ALA A 68 21.27 11.85 8.85
CA ALA A 68 22.26 10.86 9.27
C ALA A 68 23.67 11.21 8.80
N LEU A 69 23.84 11.70 7.58
CA LEU A 69 25.15 12.12 7.07
C LEU A 69 25.71 13.32 7.86
N HIS A 70 24.85 14.29 8.18
CA HIS A 70 25.22 15.43 9.02
C HIS A 70 25.64 14.98 10.42
N ALA A 71 24.88 14.08 11.04
CA ALA A 71 25.23 13.50 12.34
C ALA A 71 26.57 12.76 12.29
N ALA A 72 26.80 11.95 11.27
CA ALA A 72 28.08 11.26 11.05
C ALA A 72 29.26 12.24 10.90
N SER A 73 29.07 13.32 10.15
CA SER A 73 30.07 14.37 9.94
C SER A 73 30.37 15.17 11.21
N LYS A 74 29.38 15.35 12.09
CA LYS A 74 29.63 15.91 13.43
C LYS A 74 30.39 14.92 14.30
N LYS A 75 29.96 13.65 14.32
CA LYS A 75 30.53 12.63 15.20
C LYS A 75 32.01 12.41 14.93
N VAL A 76 32.42 12.28 13.65
CA VAL A 76 33.82 11.99 13.31
C VAL A 76 34.81 13.02 13.88
N LYS A 77 34.40 14.28 14.06
CA LYS A 77 35.24 15.35 14.59
C LYS A 77 35.58 15.21 16.08
N GLU A 78 34.86 14.36 16.81
CA GLU A 78 35.17 14.05 18.21
C GLU A 78 36.39 13.11 18.34
N GLY A 79 36.84 12.53 17.22
CA GLY A 79 37.87 11.51 17.13
C GLY A 79 38.99 11.85 16.14
N THR A 80 39.77 10.83 15.75
CA THR A 80 40.91 10.98 14.84
C THR A 80 40.76 10.19 13.52
N GLY A 81 39.64 9.49 13.32
CA GLY A 81 39.37 8.74 12.09
C GLY A 81 38.79 9.59 10.97
N SER A 82 38.27 8.92 9.94
CA SER A 82 37.67 9.55 8.76
C SER A 82 36.18 9.21 8.64
N LEU A 83 35.43 10.12 8.03
CA LEU A 83 34.06 9.83 7.59
C LEU A 83 34.15 9.03 6.29
N VAL A 84 33.53 7.87 6.27
CA VAL A 84 33.45 6.97 5.11
C VAL A 84 31.99 6.79 4.77
N ALA A 85 31.67 6.79 3.47
CA ALA A 85 30.33 6.49 2.98
C ALA A 85 30.26 5.06 2.44
N LEU A 86 29.08 4.45 2.50
CA LEU A 86 28.81 3.17 1.86
C LEU A 86 27.42 3.18 1.25
N TYR A 87 27.31 2.55 0.09
CA TYR A 87 26.02 2.12 -0.48
C TYR A 87 26.06 0.62 -0.74
N LEU A 88 25.00 -0.07 -0.29
CA LEU A 88 24.83 -1.50 -0.53
C LEU A 88 23.89 -1.68 -1.73
N HIS A 89 24.43 -2.18 -2.83
CA HIS A 89 23.68 -2.57 -4.01
C HIS A 89 23.24 -4.03 -3.89
N SER A 90 21.97 -4.33 -4.17
CA SER A 90 21.41 -5.68 -4.05
C SER A 90 20.53 -5.98 -5.27
N PRO A 91 21.08 -6.60 -6.34
CA PRO A 91 20.30 -7.03 -7.49
C PRO A 91 19.12 -7.92 -7.11
N GLY A 92 19.32 -8.81 -6.13
CA GLY A 92 18.28 -9.69 -5.60
C GLY A 92 17.10 -8.93 -4.96
N ASP A 93 17.33 -7.79 -4.30
CA ASP A 93 16.23 -6.95 -3.80
C ASP A 93 15.52 -6.21 -4.92
N LEU A 94 16.26 -5.69 -5.90
CA LEU A 94 15.66 -5.03 -7.06
C LEU A 94 14.70 -5.98 -7.79
N GLU A 95 15.07 -7.26 -7.89
CA GLU A 95 14.21 -8.28 -8.49
C GLU A 95 13.02 -8.63 -7.59
N TRP A 96 13.27 -8.94 -6.33
CA TRP A 96 12.24 -9.35 -5.39
C TRP A 96 11.16 -8.28 -5.21
N HIS A 97 11.55 -7.02 -5.05
CA HIS A 97 10.61 -5.91 -4.92
C HIS A 97 10.03 -5.44 -6.25
N GLY A 98 10.50 -5.97 -7.37
CA GLY A 98 9.99 -5.61 -8.70
C GLY A 98 10.36 -4.19 -9.07
N THR A 99 11.51 -3.70 -8.62
CA THR A 99 11.96 -2.35 -8.95
C THR A 99 12.12 -2.24 -10.47
N SER A 100 11.55 -1.22 -11.08
CA SER A 100 11.61 -1.02 -12.54
C SER A 100 13.04 -0.78 -13.06
N PRO A 101 13.32 -1.09 -14.35
CA PRO A 101 14.54 -0.63 -15.02
C PRO A 101 14.74 0.89 -14.91
N ALA A 102 13.67 1.66 -15.10
CA ALA A 102 13.70 3.12 -15.01
C ALA A 102 14.14 3.63 -13.63
N ARG A 103 13.57 3.08 -12.56
CA ARG A 103 13.93 3.44 -11.18
C ARG A 103 15.35 3.01 -10.84
N SER A 104 15.74 1.79 -11.23
CA SER A 104 17.08 1.26 -11.01
C SER A 104 18.14 2.13 -11.69
N ASP A 105 17.90 2.56 -12.93
CA ASP A 105 18.80 3.40 -13.71
C ASP A 105 18.91 4.82 -13.14
N LEU A 106 17.81 5.38 -12.64
CA LEU A 106 17.81 6.68 -11.94
C LEU A 106 18.61 6.62 -10.63
N ILE A 107 18.47 5.55 -9.86
CA ILE A 107 19.23 5.33 -8.61
C ILE A 107 20.72 5.23 -8.92
N LEU A 108 21.14 4.37 -9.85
CA LEU A 108 22.55 4.17 -10.16
C LEU A 108 23.21 5.43 -10.76
N GLN A 109 22.51 6.18 -11.60
CA GLN A 109 23.03 7.46 -12.11
C GLN A 109 23.15 8.52 -11.02
N SER A 110 22.14 8.64 -10.14
CA SER A 110 22.20 9.58 -9.01
C SER A 110 23.29 9.19 -8.01
N LEU A 111 23.49 7.89 -7.79
CA LEU A 111 24.54 7.34 -6.93
C LEU A 111 25.94 7.68 -7.45
N GLN A 112 26.16 7.60 -8.77
CA GLN A 112 27.43 8.01 -9.36
C GLN A 112 27.69 9.51 -9.15
N LEU A 113 26.68 10.36 -9.37
CA LEU A 113 26.79 11.80 -9.13
C LEU A 113 27.08 12.12 -7.66
N LEU A 114 26.37 11.46 -6.73
CA LEU A 114 26.63 11.59 -5.29
C LEU A 114 28.05 11.14 -4.92
N LYS A 115 28.53 10.03 -5.48
CA LYS A 115 29.90 9.56 -5.26
C LYS A 115 30.93 10.58 -5.74
N ASP A 116 30.69 11.22 -6.89
CA ASP A 116 31.57 12.27 -7.41
C ASP A 116 31.55 13.53 -6.50
N GLU A 117 30.40 13.89 -5.94
CA GLU A 117 30.26 14.98 -4.97
C GLU A 117 31.00 14.71 -3.66
N LEU A 118 30.85 13.51 -3.10
CA LEU A 118 31.57 13.09 -1.89
C LEU A 118 33.08 13.04 -2.10
N THR A 119 33.52 12.59 -3.29
CA THR A 119 34.94 12.57 -3.66
C THR A 119 35.54 13.99 -3.66
N LYS A 120 34.80 15.01 -4.10
CA LYS A 120 35.24 16.42 -4.02
C LYS A 120 35.42 16.91 -2.57
N LYS A 121 34.75 16.28 -1.60
CA LYS A 121 34.89 16.51 -0.16
C LYS A 121 35.90 15.55 0.50
N ASN A 122 36.66 14.79 -0.28
CA ASN A 122 37.58 13.75 0.18
C ASN A 122 36.89 12.65 1.04
N ILE A 123 35.59 12.44 0.88
CA ILE A 123 34.83 11.40 1.58
C ILE A 123 34.79 10.17 0.68
N PRO A 124 35.53 9.09 1.00
CA PRO A 124 35.51 7.87 0.20
C PRO A 124 34.15 7.19 0.31
N MET A 125 33.63 6.68 -0.80
CA MET A 125 32.36 5.97 -0.86
C MET A 125 32.53 4.56 -1.42
N ALA A 126 32.26 3.56 -0.57
CA ALA A 126 32.23 2.16 -0.94
C ALA A 126 30.92 1.80 -1.65
N ILE A 127 31.04 1.02 -2.73
CA ILE A 127 29.92 0.34 -3.35
C ILE A 127 30.07 -1.15 -3.09
N VAL A 128 29.25 -1.67 -2.18
CA VAL A 128 29.24 -3.08 -1.81
C VAL A 128 28.07 -3.77 -2.52
N THR A 129 28.33 -4.88 -3.20
CA THR A 129 27.27 -5.61 -3.93
C THR A 129 26.94 -6.92 -3.21
N ALA A 130 25.67 -7.08 -2.85
CA ALA A 130 25.10 -8.29 -2.31
C ALA A 130 24.29 -9.00 -3.41
N GLU A 131 24.91 -9.98 -4.08
CA GLU A 131 24.23 -10.73 -5.15
C GLU A 131 22.97 -11.44 -4.64
N GLU A 132 23.03 -11.97 -3.42
CA GLU A 132 21.90 -12.61 -2.74
C GLU A 132 21.36 -11.74 -1.59
N ARG A 133 20.03 -11.67 -1.48
CA ARG A 133 19.34 -10.90 -0.43
C ARG A 133 19.75 -11.31 0.99
N GLY A 134 20.14 -12.58 1.18
CA GLY A 134 20.52 -13.13 2.48
C GLY A 134 21.83 -12.56 3.04
N HIS A 135 22.76 -12.16 2.16
CA HIS A 135 24.14 -11.77 2.54
C HIS A 135 24.30 -10.30 2.90
N LYS A 136 23.26 -9.47 2.73
CA LYS A 136 23.35 -8.01 2.89
C LYS A 136 23.86 -7.60 4.27
N THR A 137 23.33 -8.22 5.32
CA THR A 137 23.70 -7.89 6.69
C THR A 137 25.14 -8.32 6.97
N ASP A 138 25.53 -9.51 6.51
CA ASP A 138 26.85 -10.07 6.76
C ASP A 138 27.94 -9.20 6.09
N LEU A 139 27.70 -8.72 4.86
CA LEU A 139 28.61 -7.81 4.16
C LEU A 139 28.79 -6.45 4.86
N ILE A 140 27.75 -5.94 5.52
CA ILE A 140 27.85 -4.70 6.30
C ILE A 140 28.67 -4.93 7.57
N GLU A 141 28.46 -6.07 8.24
CA GLU A 141 29.20 -6.46 9.44
C GLU A 141 30.70 -6.67 9.13
N GLU A 142 31.01 -7.37 8.03
CA GLU A 142 32.36 -7.55 7.51
C GLU A 142 33.04 -6.21 7.20
N PHE A 143 32.35 -5.32 6.48
CA PHE A 143 32.85 -3.98 6.15
C PHE A 143 33.16 -3.16 7.40
N VAL A 144 32.25 -3.16 8.38
CA VAL A 144 32.44 -2.44 9.66
C VAL A 144 33.68 -2.94 10.39
N THR A 145 33.86 -4.26 10.44
CA THR A 145 34.98 -4.91 11.13
C THR A 145 36.31 -4.65 10.43
N GLU A 146 36.37 -4.90 9.13
CA GLU A 146 37.58 -4.75 8.30
C GLU A 146 38.16 -3.33 8.35
N HIS A 147 37.28 -2.33 8.37
CA HIS A 147 37.67 -0.93 8.30
C HIS A 147 37.71 -0.22 9.65
N GLY A 148 37.57 -0.96 10.75
CA GLY A 148 37.65 -0.42 12.11
C GLY A 148 36.65 0.70 12.36
N ILE A 149 35.44 0.55 11.81
CA ILE A 149 34.33 1.50 11.98
C ILE A 149 33.82 1.36 13.41
N SER A 150 33.78 2.47 14.16
CA SER A 150 33.24 2.46 15.52
C SER A 150 31.83 3.02 15.64
N HIS A 151 31.35 3.75 14.62
CA HIS A 151 29.99 4.29 14.58
C HIS A 151 29.42 4.21 13.17
N VAL A 152 28.19 3.75 13.06
CA VAL A 152 27.41 3.62 11.82
C VAL A 152 26.16 4.50 11.92
N TYR A 153 26.00 5.40 10.97
CA TYR A 153 24.87 6.33 10.86
C TYR A 153 24.11 6.06 9.56
N ALA A 154 22.79 5.89 9.63
CA ALA A 154 21.94 5.78 8.45
C ALA A 154 20.58 6.44 8.66
N ASN A 155 19.82 6.67 7.59
CA ASN A 155 18.42 7.09 7.73
C ASN A 155 17.51 5.86 7.79
N PHE A 156 16.35 5.99 8.45
CA PHE A 156 15.33 4.95 8.49
C PHE A 156 14.79 4.65 7.08
N GLU A 157 14.63 3.36 6.79
CA GLU A 157 13.70 2.82 5.79
C GLU A 157 12.55 2.13 6.55
N TYR A 158 11.30 2.49 6.27
CA TYR A 158 10.15 2.12 7.10
C TYR A 158 9.49 0.80 6.69
N GLU A 159 9.96 0.22 5.60
CA GLU A 159 9.45 -1.01 5.03
C GLU A 159 9.91 -2.25 5.80
N VAL A 160 9.11 -3.33 5.77
CA VAL A 160 9.27 -4.47 6.70
C VAL A 160 10.58 -5.23 6.49
N ASP A 161 11.05 -5.38 5.26
CA ASP A 161 12.29 -6.13 4.97
C ASP A 161 13.52 -5.32 5.39
N GLU A 162 13.48 -4.02 5.21
CA GLU A 162 14.49 -3.04 5.60
C GLU A 162 14.58 -2.89 7.12
N LEU A 163 13.44 -2.81 7.81
CA LEU A 163 13.39 -2.82 9.28
C LEU A 163 13.95 -4.12 9.84
N ARG A 164 13.65 -5.28 9.24
CA ARG A 164 14.22 -6.57 9.66
C ARG A 164 15.72 -6.65 9.44
N ARG A 165 16.22 -6.12 8.31
CA ARG A 165 17.65 -5.98 8.03
C ARG A 165 18.32 -5.16 9.13
N ASP A 166 17.76 -3.99 9.44
CA ASP A 166 18.35 -3.06 10.40
C ASP A 166 18.28 -3.61 11.84
N ILE A 167 17.25 -4.37 12.21
CA ILE A 167 17.23 -5.13 13.48
C ILE A 167 18.37 -6.14 13.55
N LYS A 168 18.65 -6.87 12.46
CA LYS A 168 19.76 -7.86 12.44
C LYS A 168 21.10 -7.15 12.60
N VAL A 169 21.33 -6.07 11.84
CA VAL A 169 22.55 -5.25 11.91
C VAL A 169 22.72 -4.67 13.32
N ALA A 170 21.68 -4.05 13.89
CA ALA A 170 21.74 -3.45 15.22
C ALA A 170 22.15 -4.45 16.31
N LYS A 171 21.62 -5.69 16.27
CA LYS A 171 22.00 -6.75 17.22
C LYS A 171 23.47 -7.14 17.10
N HIS A 172 23.97 -7.25 15.87
CA HIS A 172 25.37 -7.62 15.66
C HIS A 172 26.32 -6.49 16.09
N LEU A 173 26.05 -5.26 15.63
CA LEU A 173 26.89 -4.10 15.97
C LEU A 173 26.93 -3.84 17.47
N GLN A 174 25.82 -4.09 18.18
CA GLN A 174 25.79 -4.03 19.64
C GLN A 174 26.75 -5.03 20.29
N ALA A 175 26.80 -6.27 19.80
CA ALA A 175 27.71 -7.29 20.32
C ALA A 175 29.19 -6.90 20.15
N GLU A 176 29.50 -6.19 19.05
CA GLU A 176 30.84 -5.68 18.74
C GLU A 176 31.12 -4.29 19.35
N SER A 177 30.22 -3.77 20.19
CA SER A 177 30.34 -2.43 20.80
C SER A 177 30.45 -1.26 19.80
N VAL A 178 29.98 -1.46 18.57
CA VAL A 178 29.90 -0.45 17.51
C VAL A 178 28.63 0.38 17.68
N GLY A 179 28.75 1.71 17.67
CA GLY A 179 27.59 2.59 17.73
C GLY A 179 26.74 2.48 16.47
N PHE A 180 25.42 2.30 16.61
CA PHE A 180 24.50 2.30 15.47
C PHE A 180 23.34 3.25 15.74
N GLU A 181 23.18 4.27 14.88
CA GLU A 181 22.17 5.31 15.03
C GLU A 181 21.40 5.52 13.71
N LEU A 182 20.07 5.56 13.82
CA LEU A 182 19.17 5.81 12.70
C LEU A 182 18.44 7.14 12.86
N PHE A 183 18.26 7.86 11.75
CA PHE A 183 17.64 9.20 11.72
C PHE A 183 16.36 9.23 10.87
N HIS A 184 15.35 9.94 11.36
CA HIS A 184 14.11 10.20 10.63
C HIS A 184 14.31 11.35 9.64
N ASP A 185 14.48 10.98 8.37
CA ASP A 185 14.85 11.91 7.30
C ASP A 185 13.80 11.97 6.18
N GLN A 186 13.08 10.88 5.95
CA GLN A 186 12.09 10.79 4.88
C GLN A 186 10.79 11.57 5.15
N THR A 187 10.51 11.96 6.40
CA THR A 187 9.28 12.63 6.84
C THR A 187 9.62 13.80 7.76
N ILE A 188 8.75 14.82 7.80
CA ILE A 188 8.80 15.88 8.80
C ILE A 188 8.35 15.34 10.15
N MET A 189 7.20 14.66 10.19
CA MET A 189 6.69 14.03 11.40
C MET A 189 7.22 12.62 11.52
N VAL A 190 7.70 12.22 12.69
CA VAL A 190 8.09 10.84 12.94
C VAL A 190 6.83 9.97 12.90
N PRO A 191 6.83 8.86 12.12
CA PRO A 191 5.69 7.94 12.08
C PRO A 191 5.24 7.50 13.47
N GLY A 192 3.97 7.75 13.80
CA GLY A 192 3.37 7.37 15.08
C GLY A 192 3.21 8.50 16.10
N GLU A 193 3.95 9.61 15.96
CA GLU A 193 3.90 10.72 16.92
C GLU A 193 2.62 11.56 16.81
N LEU A 194 2.09 11.73 15.59
CA LEU A 194 0.79 12.38 15.41
C LEU A 194 -0.34 11.43 15.83
N THR A 195 -0.84 11.63 17.05
CA THR A 195 -1.85 10.80 17.71
C THR A 195 -3.24 11.45 17.71
N GLY A 196 -4.28 10.62 17.66
CA GLY A 196 -5.68 11.06 17.80
C GLY A 196 -6.12 11.18 19.26
N GLY A 197 -7.37 11.59 19.50
CA GLY A 197 -7.91 11.79 20.86
C GLY A 197 -7.93 10.53 21.76
N GLY A 198 -7.69 9.34 21.23
CA GLY A 198 -7.49 8.10 21.98
C GLY A 198 -6.04 7.73 22.29
N GLY A 199 -5.08 8.63 22.02
CA GLY A 199 -3.64 8.44 22.28
C GLY A 199 -2.88 7.55 21.27
N GLY A 200 -3.58 6.89 20.34
CA GLY A 200 -2.94 6.10 19.29
C GLY A 200 -2.66 6.91 18.01
N PRO A 201 -1.75 6.43 17.13
CA PRO A 201 -1.44 7.08 15.85
C PRO A 201 -2.69 7.34 14.99
N MET A 202 -2.75 8.50 14.34
CA MET A 202 -3.86 8.84 13.46
C MET A 202 -3.93 7.90 12.24
N LYS A 203 -5.15 7.44 11.92
CA LYS A 203 -5.43 6.49 10.82
C LYS A 203 -6.29 7.09 9.70
N VAL A 204 -6.57 8.39 9.77
CA VAL A 204 -7.41 9.12 8.82
C VAL A 204 -6.68 10.38 8.37
N PHE A 205 -6.64 10.61 7.06
CA PHE A 205 -5.82 11.68 6.48
C PHE A 205 -6.24 13.09 6.92
N THR A 206 -7.53 13.43 6.87
CA THR A 206 -7.98 14.80 7.18
C THR A 206 -7.56 15.31 8.57
N PRO A 207 -7.75 14.56 9.68
CA PRO A 207 -7.23 14.99 10.97
C PRO A 207 -5.69 14.97 11.02
N TYR A 208 -5.03 14.00 10.37
CA TYR A 208 -3.56 13.97 10.27
C TYR A 208 -3.00 15.23 9.60
N HIS A 209 -3.58 15.65 8.48
CA HIS A 209 -3.19 16.85 7.76
C HIS A 209 -3.36 18.12 8.61
N LYS A 210 -4.48 18.23 9.35
CA LYS A 210 -4.71 19.35 10.26
C LYS A 210 -3.70 19.39 11.40
N ALA A 211 -3.39 18.24 11.98
CA ALA A 211 -2.37 18.12 13.03
C ALA A 211 -0.98 18.45 12.50
N TRP A 212 -0.62 17.92 11.34
CA TRP A 212 0.65 18.20 10.65
C TRP A 212 0.84 19.71 10.44
N LEU A 213 -0.16 20.39 9.89
CA LEU A 213 -0.10 21.86 9.68
C LEU A 213 -0.01 22.63 11.00
N SER A 214 -0.74 22.19 12.03
CA SER A 214 -0.68 22.81 13.35
C SER A 214 0.71 22.70 13.95
N GLU A 215 1.30 21.52 13.88
CA GLU A 215 2.59 21.19 14.50
C GLU A 215 3.74 21.91 13.78
N THR A 216 3.78 21.92 12.44
CA THR A 216 4.79 22.66 11.68
C THR A 216 4.67 24.17 11.82
N LYS A 217 3.48 24.68 12.15
CA LYS A 217 3.25 26.10 12.46
C LYS A 217 3.70 26.44 13.88
N SER A 218 3.43 25.57 14.86
CA SER A 218 3.83 25.80 16.27
C SER A 218 5.31 25.55 16.52
N ASP A 219 5.92 24.61 15.80
CA ASP A 219 7.35 24.30 15.85
C ASP A 219 7.97 24.39 14.44
N PRO A 220 8.34 25.60 13.99
CA PRO A 220 8.97 25.78 12.69
C PRO A 220 10.33 25.08 12.55
N PHE A 221 11.01 24.73 13.66
CA PHE A 221 12.33 24.07 13.62
C PHE A 221 12.24 22.65 13.04
N LEU A 222 11.05 22.05 13.00
CA LEU A 222 10.81 20.78 12.31
C LEU A 222 11.15 20.85 10.81
N LEU A 223 11.15 22.05 10.22
CA LEU A 223 11.43 22.30 8.82
C LEU A 223 12.89 22.72 8.55
N ASP A 224 13.71 22.86 9.59
CA ASP A 224 15.09 23.32 9.44
C ASP A 224 15.93 22.33 8.63
N LEU A 225 16.71 22.88 7.71
CA LEU A 225 17.68 22.12 6.93
C LEU A 225 18.95 21.87 7.76
N VAL A 226 19.54 20.70 7.59
CA VAL A 226 20.88 20.42 8.11
C VAL A 226 21.96 20.71 7.07
N GLY A 227 23.17 21.02 7.55
CA GLY A 227 24.31 21.30 6.69
C GLY A 227 24.85 20.06 5.97
N GLU A 228 25.53 20.28 4.85
CA GLU A 228 26.36 19.27 4.20
C GLU A 228 27.53 18.82 5.10
N PRO A 229 28.08 17.62 4.89
CA PRO A 229 29.28 17.18 5.58
C PRO A 229 30.48 18.08 5.26
N GLU A 230 31.33 18.27 6.26
CA GLU A 230 32.64 18.87 6.05
C GLU A 230 33.58 17.90 5.33
N ALA A 231 34.55 18.46 4.62
CA ALA A 231 35.54 17.68 3.90
C ALA A 231 36.49 16.96 4.86
N ASN A 232 36.82 15.71 4.55
CA ASN A 232 37.94 15.02 5.18
C ASN A 232 39.29 15.66 4.77
N ALA A 233 40.36 15.24 5.42
CA ALA A 233 41.72 15.57 5.00
C ALA A 233 42.00 15.11 3.56
N LYS A 234 42.78 15.89 2.81
CA LYS A 234 43.08 15.60 1.39
C LYS A 234 43.71 14.23 1.14
N LYS A 235 44.44 13.70 2.14
CA LYS A 235 45.08 12.39 2.07
C LYS A 235 44.10 11.21 2.20
N THR A 236 42.90 11.44 2.73
CA THR A 236 41.94 10.37 3.04
C THR A 236 41.56 9.55 1.82
N ILE A 237 41.34 10.17 0.65
CA ILE A 237 41.03 9.41 -0.58
C ILE A 237 42.18 8.44 -0.95
N ALA A 238 43.43 8.84 -0.76
CA ALA A 238 44.58 7.98 -1.04
C ALA A 238 44.73 6.87 0.01
N GLU A 239 44.43 7.16 1.28
CA GLU A 239 44.43 6.17 2.37
C GLU A 239 43.31 5.13 2.21
N TRP A 240 42.20 5.52 1.59
CA TRP A 240 41.00 4.69 1.36
C TRP A 240 40.82 4.32 -0.10
N LYS A 241 41.92 4.21 -0.86
CA LYS A 241 41.88 4.07 -2.33
C LYS A 241 41.05 2.86 -2.78
N ASP A 242 41.21 1.72 -2.12
CA ASP A 242 40.52 0.48 -2.50
C ASP A 242 38.99 0.63 -2.43
N ILE A 243 38.50 1.44 -1.49
CA ILE A 243 37.10 1.80 -1.34
C ILE A 243 36.70 2.94 -2.29
N ALA A 244 37.53 3.98 -2.39
CA ALA A 244 37.25 5.13 -3.24
C ALA A 244 37.11 4.73 -4.73
N ASP A 245 37.87 3.72 -5.18
CA ASP A 245 37.89 3.25 -6.56
C ASP A 245 36.76 2.23 -6.89
N THR A 246 35.95 1.78 -5.92
CA THR A 246 34.85 0.83 -6.20
C THR A 246 33.83 1.43 -7.17
N LYS A 247 33.54 0.76 -8.28
CA LYS A 247 32.66 1.32 -9.31
C LYS A 247 31.18 1.15 -8.95
N VAL A 248 30.36 2.12 -9.32
CA VAL A 248 28.91 1.93 -9.36
C VAL A 248 28.60 0.88 -10.43
N PRO A 249 27.88 -0.21 -10.10
CA PRO A 249 27.57 -1.24 -11.06
C PRO A 249 26.63 -0.74 -12.16
N GLY A 250 26.63 -1.43 -13.30
CA GLY A 250 25.58 -1.27 -14.30
C GLY A 250 24.25 -1.86 -13.82
N LEU A 251 23.21 -1.68 -14.63
CA LEU A 251 21.94 -2.37 -14.39
C LEU A 251 22.15 -3.90 -14.38
N PRO A 252 21.52 -4.63 -13.45
CA PRO A 252 21.53 -6.09 -13.50
C PRO A 252 20.75 -6.61 -14.72
N GLU A 253 20.95 -7.88 -15.07
CA GLU A 253 20.34 -8.50 -16.26
C GLU A 253 18.81 -8.41 -16.25
N SER A 254 18.18 -8.62 -15.09
CA SER A 254 16.71 -8.55 -14.97
C SER A 254 16.13 -7.13 -15.05
N LYS A 255 16.99 -6.10 -15.08
CA LYS A 255 16.60 -4.67 -15.09
C LYS A 255 17.10 -3.95 -16.34
N GLN A 256 17.36 -4.67 -17.42
CA GLN A 256 17.69 -4.07 -18.71
C GLN A 256 16.47 -3.43 -19.37
N PHE A 257 16.69 -2.36 -20.11
CA PHE A 257 15.68 -1.79 -21.01
C PHE A 257 15.54 -2.66 -22.27
N SER A 258 14.39 -2.56 -22.95
CA SER A 258 14.18 -3.29 -24.21
C SER A 258 15.11 -2.82 -25.33
N SER A 259 15.59 -1.56 -25.24
CA SER A 259 16.50 -0.95 -26.21
C SER A 259 17.28 0.21 -25.59
N LYS A 260 18.38 0.59 -26.24
CA LYS A 260 19.15 1.79 -25.86
C LYS A 260 18.35 3.08 -26.07
N ASP A 261 17.49 3.12 -27.09
CA ASP A 261 16.64 4.29 -27.38
C ASP A 261 15.61 4.51 -26.27
N GLU A 262 15.03 3.44 -25.76
CA GLU A 262 14.15 3.50 -24.58
C GLU A 262 14.89 4.05 -23.36
N GLN A 263 16.07 3.51 -23.04
CA GLN A 263 16.89 3.98 -21.92
C GLN A 263 17.19 5.48 -22.06
N GLN A 264 17.62 5.94 -23.24
CA GLN A 264 17.92 7.35 -23.49
C GLN A 264 16.67 8.24 -23.36
N ARG A 265 15.51 7.78 -23.85
CA ARG A 265 14.23 8.48 -23.67
C ARG A 265 13.91 8.67 -22.19
N ILE A 266 14.01 7.60 -21.39
CA ILE A 266 13.74 7.64 -19.96
C ILE A 266 14.73 8.57 -19.24
N ARG A 267 16.03 8.48 -19.54
CA ARG A 267 17.05 9.39 -18.98
C ARG A 267 16.80 10.86 -19.32
N LYS A 268 16.32 11.15 -20.53
CA LYS A 268 15.95 12.51 -20.94
C LYS A 268 14.72 13.03 -20.19
N LEU A 269 13.72 12.17 -19.96
CA LEU A 269 12.54 12.51 -19.17
C LEU A 269 12.85 12.67 -17.67
N TRP A 270 13.88 11.96 -17.18
CA TRP A 270 14.22 11.85 -15.78
C TRP A 270 15.74 11.97 -15.57
N PRO A 271 16.31 13.19 -15.79
CA PRO A 271 17.71 13.44 -15.50
C PRO A 271 17.99 13.17 -14.01
N ALA A 272 19.12 12.53 -13.73
CA ALA A 272 19.52 12.09 -12.39
C ALA A 272 20.20 13.21 -11.57
N GLY A 273 20.29 13.01 -10.25
CA GLY A 273 21.01 13.90 -9.33
C GLY A 273 20.15 15.01 -8.71
N HIS A 274 20.66 15.56 -7.61
CA HIS A 274 20.01 16.59 -6.79
C HIS A 274 19.66 17.84 -7.60
N GLU A 275 20.62 18.34 -8.40
CA GLU A 275 20.46 19.53 -9.23
C GLU A 275 19.26 19.41 -10.19
N ALA A 276 19.10 18.28 -10.85
CA ALA A 276 17.98 18.01 -11.75
C ALA A 276 16.62 18.00 -11.03
N GLY A 277 16.58 17.45 -9.81
CA GLY A 277 15.40 17.48 -8.96
C GLY A 277 15.02 18.91 -8.54
N MET A 278 16.02 19.71 -8.14
CA MET A 278 15.82 21.11 -7.74
C MET A 278 15.43 22.02 -8.90
N GLU A 279 16.00 21.82 -10.10
CA GLU A 279 15.59 22.55 -11.30
C GLU A 279 14.12 22.29 -11.62
N ARG A 280 13.71 21.02 -11.57
CA ARG A 280 12.31 20.62 -11.77
C ARG A 280 11.37 21.25 -10.74
N LEU A 281 11.78 21.28 -9.48
CA LEU A 281 11.03 21.92 -8.39
C LEU A 281 10.83 23.41 -8.67
N LYS A 282 11.92 24.12 -8.98
CA LYS A 282 11.87 25.56 -9.29
C LYS A 282 10.98 25.84 -10.50
N MET A 283 11.08 25.03 -11.55
CA MET A 283 10.22 25.18 -12.73
C MET A 283 8.73 24.96 -12.39
N PHE A 284 8.41 23.98 -11.56
CA PHE A 284 7.03 23.75 -11.10
C PHE A 284 6.49 24.92 -10.28
N LEU A 285 7.26 25.39 -9.29
CA LEU A 285 6.89 26.52 -8.43
C LEU A 285 6.70 27.81 -9.24
N GLN A 286 7.53 28.05 -10.25
CA GLN A 286 7.44 29.25 -11.09
C GLN A 286 6.28 29.20 -12.09
N LYS A 287 6.01 28.03 -12.69
CA LYS A 287 5.14 27.95 -13.88
C LYS A 287 3.78 27.29 -13.65
N LYS A 288 3.67 26.40 -12.66
CA LYS A 288 2.53 25.48 -12.54
C LYS A 288 1.79 25.57 -11.19
N VAL A 289 2.50 25.83 -10.09
CA VAL A 289 1.93 25.68 -8.73
C VAL A 289 0.68 26.54 -8.51
N LYS A 290 0.66 27.79 -8.97
CA LYS A 290 -0.48 28.72 -8.83
C LYS A 290 -1.81 28.15 -9.32
N ASN A 291 -1.75 27.37 -10.40
CA ASN A 291 -2.91 26.76 -11.05
C ASN A 291 -3.14 25.30 -10.61
N TYR A 292 -2.25 24.75 -9.77
CA TYR A 292 -2.27 23.35 -9.36
C TYR A 292 -3.61 22.95 -8.73
N ALA A 293 -4.13 23.75 -7.80
CA ALA A 293 -5.38 23.43 -7.09
C ALA A 293 -6.56 23.20 -8.05
N ALA A 294 -6.67 24.03 -9.10
CA ALA A 294 -7.73 23.97 -10.09
C ALA A 294 -7.54 22.84 -11.10
N HIS A 295 -6.30 22.62 -11.54
CA HIS A 295 -6.01 21.78 -12.70
C HIS A 295 -5.37 20.42 -12.37
N ARG A 296 -5.00 20.10 -11.13
CA ARG A 296 -4.28 18.85 -10.78
C ARG A 296 -4.97 17.54 -11.17
N SER A 297 -6.25 17.58 -11.52
CA SER A 297 -6.99 16.41 -12.02
C SER A 297 -7.06 16.33 -13.54
N GLU A 298 -6.47 17.28 -14.27
CA GLU A 298 -6.55 17.41 -15.73
C GLU A 298 -5.22 16.96 -16.38
N PRO A 299 -5.11 15.71 -16.84
CA PRO A 299 -3.82 15.11 -17.21
C PRO A 299 -3.22 15.67 -18.51
N ALA A 300 -4.05 16.23 -19.41
CA ALA A 300 -3.59 16.80 -20.68
C ALA A 300 -2.60 17.96 -20.48
N GLY A 301 -2.84 18.81 -19.47
CA GLY A 301 -2.01 19.98 -19.18
C GLY A 301 -0.72 19.70 -18.41
N ASP A 302 -0.44 18.44 -18.07
CA ASP A 302 0.68 18.03 -17.19
C ASP A 302 0.86 18.95 -15.96
N PRO A 303 -0.19 19.13 -15.13
CA PRO A 303 -0.21 20.15 -14.08
C PRO A 303 0.70 19.81 -12.88
N SER A 304 1.12 18.56 -12.75
CA SER A 304 1.90 18.06 -11.61
C SER A 304 3.35 18.55 -11.60
N SER A 305 4.00 18.46 -10.44
CA SER A 305 5.43 18.76 -10.30
C SER A 305 6.35 17.73 -10.96
N ARG A 306 5.87 16.50 -11.20
CA ARG A 306 6.69 15.35 -11.63
C ARG A 306 7.94 15.14 -10.75
N LEU A 307 7.86 15.45 -9.45
CA LEU A 307 8.97 15.29 -8.49
C LEU A 307 9.01 13.94 -7.79
N SER A 308 7.98 13.12 -7.95
CA SER A 308 7.84 11.82 -7.26
C SER A 308 9.04 10.89 -7.44
N ALA A 309 9.69 10.90 -8.61
CA ALA A 309 10.90 10.12 -8.89
C ALA A 309 12.08 10.53 -7.98
N TYR A 310 12.30 11.83 -7.80
CA TYR A 310 13.37 12.38 -6.97
C TYR A 310 13.08 12.20 -5.48
N ILE A 311 11.81 12.39 -5.09
CA ILE A 311 11.36 12.25 -3.71
C ILE A 311 11.42 10.79 -3.24
N SER A 312 11.00 9.84 -4.07
CA SER A 312 10.98 8.41 -3.71
C SER A 312 12.38 7.79 -3.63
N ALA A 313 13.37 8.34 -4.34
CA ALA A 313 14.78 7.96 -4.25
C ALA A 313 15.60 8.83 -3.27
N GLY A 314 14.96 9.82 -2.63
CA GLY A 314 15.60 10.76 -1.69
C GLY A 314 16.73 11.59 -2.29
N ILE A 315 16.64 11.85 -3.60
CA ILE A 315 17.60 12.66 -4.37
C ILE A 315 17.46 14.16 -4.00
N ILE A 316 16.27 14.56 -3.55
CA ILE A 316 16.01 15.85 -2.90
C ILE A 316 15.23 15.60 -1.61
N SER A 317 15.48 16.39 -0.57
CA SER A 317 14.78 16.23 0.70
C SER A 317 13.37 16.81 0.67
N ILE A 318 12.50 16.31 1.54
CA ILE A 318 11.18 16.91 1.72
C ILE A 318 11.26 18.31 2.36
N ARG A 319 12.26 18.56 3.20
CA ARG A 319 12.46 19.87 3.84
C ARG A 319 12.95 20.90 2.83
N GLU A 320 13.86 20.53 1.92
CA GLU A 320 14.29 21.40 0.82
C GLU A 320 13.11 21.79 -0.07
N ILE A 321 12.22 20.82 -0.36
CA ILE A 321 10.99 21.09 -1.10
C ILE A 321 10.10 22.09 -0.37
N LEU A 322 9.88 21.89 0.93
CA LEU A 322 9.02 22.74 1.75
C LEU A 322 9.63 24.14 1.97
N ASP A 323 10.95 24.24 2.08
CA ASP A 323 11.68 25.50 2.16
C ASP A 323 11.50 26.32 0.87
N GLU A 324 11.68 25.71 -0.31
CA GLU A 324 11.41 26.39 -1.58
C GLU A 324 9.93 26.72 -1.78
N ALA A 325 9.01 25.86 -1.31
CA ALA A 325 7.58 26.14 -1.32
C ALA A 325 7.24 27.36 -0.45
N LYS A 326 7.83 27.46 0.74
CA LYS A 326 7.66 28.60 1.66
C LYS A 326 8.22 29.88 1.05
N LYS A 327 9.39 29.82 0.40
CA LYS A 327 9.95 30.97 -0.36
C LYS A 327 9.04 31.41 -1.50
N ALA A 328 8.47 30.46 -2.26
CA ALA A 328 7.50 30.75 -3.31
C ALA A 328 6.15 31.28 -2.77
N ASN A 329 5.90 31.13 -1.47
CA ASN A 329 4.73 31.65 -0.76
C ASN A 329 5.03 32.92 0.06
N ASP A 330 6.08 33.66 -0.31
CA ASP A 330 6.52 34.89 0.38
C ASP A 330 6.76 34.71 1.89
N GLY A 331 7.19 33.51 2.30
CA GLY A 331 7.45 33.16 3.69
C GLY A 331 6.23 32.67 4.48
N ALA A 332 5.03 32.73 3.91
CA ALA A 332 3.79 32.30 4.56
C ALA A 332 3.75 30.77 4.78
N HIS A 333 3.08 30.34 5.85
CA HIS A 333 2.91 28.92 6.13
C HIS A 333 2.03 28.24 5.08
N PHE A 334 2.08 26.91 4.99
CA PHE A 334 1.47 26.15 3.89
C PHE A 334 -0.06 26.14 3.85
N ASP A 335 -0.73 26.54 4.93
CA ASP A 335 -2.18 26.74 5.00
C ASP A 335 -2.59 28.23 4.87
N GLU A 336 -1.63 29.08 4.50
CA GLU A 336 -1.77 30.51 4.30
C GLU A 336 -1.26 30.86 2.88
N GLY A 337 -1.67 32.01 2.33
CA GLY A 337 -1.16 32.48 1.04
C GLY A 337 -1.76 31.76 -0.18
N ASP A 338 -0.92 31.28 -1.09
CA ASP A 338 -1.34 30.74 -2.40
C ASP A 338 -2.03 29.37 -2.27
N ARG A 339 -3.27 29.28 -2.78
CA ARG A 339 -4.06 28.04 -2.75
C ARG A 339 -3.45 26.89 -3.55
N GLY A 340 -2.66 27.20 -4.56
CA GLY A 340 -1.92 26.22 -5.34
C GLY A 340 -0.84 25.54 -4.51
N ILE A 341 -0.11 26.31 -3.70
CA ILE A 341 0.90 25.82 -2.76
C ILE A 341 0.24 24.97 -1.66
N ASP A 342 -0.81 25.46 -0.99
CA ASP A 342 -1.59 24.69 0.00
C ASP A 342 -2.04 23.34 -0.58
N SER A 343 -2.72 23.39 -1.72
CA SER A 343 -3.21 22.18 -2.38
C SER A 343 -2.08 21.22 -2.78
N TRP A 344 -0.88 21.71 -3.06
CA TRP A 344 0.25 20.87 -3.45
C TRP A 344 0.97 20.28 -2.23
N VAL A 345 1.22 21.08 -1.18
CA VAL A 345 1.81 20.61 0.07
C VAL A 345 0.91 19.56 0.72
N ARG A 346 -0.42 19.70 0.65
CA ARG A 346 -1.35 18.65 1.07
C ARG A 346 -1.02 17.27 0.47
N GLU A 347 -0.56 17.21 -0.78
CA GLU A 347 -0.20 15.95 -1.46
C GLU A 347 1.17 15.42 -0.96
N LEU A 348 2.07 16.30 -0.52
CA LEU A 348 3.29 15.90 0.20
C LEU A 348 2.95 15.30 1.58
N VAL A 349 1.97 15.87 2.29
CA VAL A 349 1.51 15.32 3.57
C VAL A 349 0.83 13.96 3.39
N PHE A 350 0.15 13.70 2.26
CA PHE A 350 -0.37 12.36 1.94
C PHE A 350 0.75 11.32 1.89
N ARG A 351 1.91 11.66 1.33
CA ARG A 351 3.09 10.78 1.32
C ARG A 351 3.58 10.45 2.74
N GLU A 352 3.59 11.41 3.66
CA GLU A 352 3.96 11.15 5.07
C GLU A 352 2.92 10.29 5.78
N PHE A 353 1.64 10.59 5.56
CA PHE A 353 0.54 9.79 6.09
C PHE A 353 0.64 8.32 5.66
N TYR A 354 0.98 8.05 4.41
CA TYR A 354 1.17 6.67 3.92
C TYR A 354 2.38 5.96 4.53
N ARG A 355 3.48 6.67 4.84
CA ARG A 355 4.60 6.11 5.60
C ARG A 355 4.19 5.79 7.04
N GLN A 356 3.40 6.65 7.67
CA GLN A 356 2.81 6.34 8.97
C GLN A 356 1.95 5.07 8.89
N MET A 357 1.07 4.96 7.89
CA MET A 357 0.24 3.76 7.71
C MET A 357 1.09 2.50 7.55
N THR A 358 2.18 2.57 6.80
CA THR A 358 3.16 1.50 6.57
C THR A 358 3.79 1.02 7.89
N VAL A 359 4.15 1.96 8.78
CA VAL A 359 4.74 1.66 10.09
C VAL A 359 3.73 1.05 11.06
N ILE A 360 2.51 1.59 11.13
CA ILE A 360 1.50 1.15 12.10
C ILE A 360 0.68 -0.06 11.64
N LYS A 361 0.76 -0.41 10.36
CA LYS A 361 0.13 -1.58 9.73
C LYS A 361 1.11 -2.30 8.78
N PRO A 362 2.19 -2.86 9.32
CA PRO A 362 3.24 -3.52 8.53
C PRO A 362 2.71 -4.66 7.63
N HIS A 363 1.55 -5.27 7.93
CA HIS A 363 0.98 -6.28 7.04
C HIS A 363 0.69 -5.76 5.61
N THR A 364 0.48 -4.46 5.45
CA THR A 364 0.25 -3.84 4.13
C THR A 364 1.44 -4.04 3.20
N ASN A 365 2.64 -4.20 3.76
CA ASN A 365 3.90 -4.46 3.05
C ASN A 365 4.12 -5.96 2.77
N MET A 366 3.13 -6.79 3.05
CA MET A 366 3.22 -8.24 3.01
C MET A 366 2.08 -8.84 2.17
N ASN A 367 1.73 -8.19 1.06
CA ASN A 367 0.70 -8.65 0.11
C ASN A 367 -0.72 -8.79 0.71
N LEU A 368 -1.05 -8.01 1.74
CA LEU A 368 -2.38 -7.97 2.35
C LEU A 368 -3.00 -6.57 2.26
N PRO A 369 -4.33 -6.47 2.11
CA PRO A 369 -5.00 -5.16 2.09
C PRO A 369 -5.04 -4.54 3.48
N ASN A 370 -4.88 -3.22 3.56
CA ASN A 370 -4.99 -2.40 4.77
C ASN A 370 -6.28 -2.64 5.56
N ASN A 371 -7.36 -2.95 4.85
CA ASN A 371 -8.56 -3.51 5.44
C ASN A 371 -8.63 -5.00 5.11
N LEU A 372 -8.18 -5.82 6.05
CA LEU A 372 -8.17 -7.29 5.98
C LEU A 372 -9.55 -7.91 5.65
N LYS A 373 -10.65 -7.14 5.74
CA LYS A 373 -11.95 -7.59 5.23
C LYS A 373 -11.95 -7.77 3.72
N PHE A 374 -11.05 -7.19 2.93
CA PHE A 374 -11.04 -7.44 1.48
C PHE A 374 -10.29 -8.71 1.08
N ASP A 375 -9.63 -9.41 2.02
CA ASP A 375 -8.85 -10.62 1.73
C ASP A 375 -9.72 -11.81 1.26
N PHE A 376 -11.05 -11.74 1.43
CA PHE A 376 -11.97 -12.78 0.95
C PHE A 376 -12.37 -12.63 -0.52
N VAL A 377 -12.06 -11.49 -1.15
CA VAL A 377 -12.49 -11.22 -2.52
C VAL A 377 -11.88 -12.28 -3.45
N ARG A 378 -12.75 -12.96 -4.20
CA ARG A 378 -12.33 -13.90 -5.24
C ARG A 378 -12.11 -13.12 -6.52
N TRP A 379 -10.91 -13.21 -7.06
CA TRP A 379 -10.51 -12.57 -8.31
C TRP A 379 -10.78 -13.48 -9.51
N GLU A 380 -10.94 -12.89 -10.69
CA GLU A 380 -11.06 -13.63 -11.95
C GLU A 380 -9.68 -14.03 -12.49
N ASP A 381 -9.63 -15.19 -13.15
CA ASP A 381 -8.46 -15.67 -13.88
C ASP A 381 -8.59 -15.28 -15.36
N ASP A 382 -8.52 -13.98 -15.63
CA ASP A 382 -8.70 -13.38 -16.96
C ASP A 382 -7.35 -12.90 -17.53
N GLU A 383 -6.57 -13.84 -18.06
CA GLU A 383 -5.25 -13.56 -18.65
C GLU A 383 -5.32 -12.71 -19.93
N GLU A 384 -6.40 -12.83 -20.72
CA GLU A 384 -6.59 -11.99 -21.90
C GLU A 384 -6.84 -10.53 -21.48
N GLY A 385 -7.72 -10.32 -20.50
CA GLY A 385 -7.96 -9.02 -19.91
C GLY A 385 -6.69 -8.44 -19.29
N TRP A 386 -5.95 -9.23 -18.52
CA TRP A 386 -4.68 -8.82 -17.94
C TRP A 386 -3.74 -8.26 -19.00
N LYS A 387 -3.52 -9.00 -20.09
CA LYS A 387 -2.66 -8.57 -21.20
C LYS A 387 -3.17 -7.28 -21.85
N LYS A 388 -4.47 -7.18 -22.12
CA LYS A 388 -5.09 -5.96 -22.67
C LYS A 388 -4.91 -4.76 -21.76
N TRP A 389 -5.00 -4.94 -20.44
CA TRP A 389 -4.77 -3.89 -19.46
C TRP A 389 -3.31 -3.42 -19.48
N CYS A 390 -2.35 -4.35 -19.40
CA CYS A 390 -0.93 -4.03 -19.48
C CYS A 390 -0.58 -3.26 -20.76
N GLU A 391 -1.12 -3.67 -21.91
CA GLU A 391 -0.84 -3.06 -23.22
C GLU A 391 -1.62 -1.75 -23.48
N GLY A 392 -2.62 -1.41 -22.65
CA GLY A 392 -3.52 -0.30 -22.92
C GLY A 392 -4.39 -0.53 -24.17
N LYS A 393 -5.03 -1.69 -24.24
CA LYS A 393 -5.94 -2.15 -25.30
C LYS A 393 -7.24 -2.75 -24.74
N THR A 394 -7.72 -2.17 -23.65
CA THR A 394 -8.95 -2.62 -22.96
C THR A 394 -10.23 -2.21 -23.70
N GLY A 395 -10.13 -1.27 -24.65
CA GLY A 395 -11.29 -0.65 -25.30
C GLY A 395 -11.92 0.46 -24.45
N MET A 396 -11.26 0.88 -23.37
CA MET A 396 -11.63 2.03 -22.54
C MET A 396 -10.60 3.15 -22.74
N PRO A 397 -10.87 4.19 -23.55
CA PRO A 397 -9.85 5.14 -24.02
C PRO A 397 -9.02 5.80 -22.91
N PHE A 398 -9.66 6.16 -21.80
CA PHE A 398 -8.98 6.81 -20.68
C PHE A 398 -8.06 5.84 -19.91
N ILE A 399 -8.45 4.57 -19.78
CA ILE A 399 -7.62 3.52 -19.17
C ILE A 399 -6.43 3.22 -20.07
N ASP A 400 -6.69 3.04 -21.37
CA ASP A 400 -5.67 2.75 -22.37
C ASP A 400 -4.65 3.87 -22.49
N ALA A 401 -5.09 5.14 -22.49
CA ALA A 401 -4.21 6.30 -22.47
C ALA A 401 -3.28 6.30 -21.25
N GLY A 402 -3.81 5.99 -20.06
CA GLY A 402 -3.03 5.89 -18.83
C GLY A 402 -1.95 4.81 -18.90
N MET A 403 -2.32 3.59 -19.31
CA MET A 403 -1.40 2.46 -19.41
C MET A 403 -0.31 2.70 -20.46
N ARG A 404 -0.65 3.33 -21.60
CA ARG A 404 0.32 3.73 -22.62
C ARG A 404 1.26 4.83 -22.14
N GLN A 405 0.79 5.78 -21.33
CA GLN A 405 1.67 6.75 -20.66
C GLN A 405 2.67 6.05 -19.75
N LEU A 406 2.19 5.14 -18.89
CA LEU A 406 3.05 4.38 -17.97
C LEU A 406 4.16 3.65 -18.72
N ASN A 407 3.79 2.88 -19.75
CA ASN A 407 4.75 2.08 -20.52
C ASN A 407 5.73 2.94 -21.34
N THR A 408 5.37 4.19 -21.66
CA THR A 408 6.24 5.07 -22.46
C THR A 408 7.15 5.94 -21.59
N GLU A 409 6.61 6.53 -20.52
CA GLU A 409 7.31 7.51 -19.69
C GLU A 409 7.84 6.93 -18.38
N ALA A 410 7.57 5.65 -18.07
CA ALA A 410 7.76 5.05 -16.75
C ALA A 410 7.04 5.83 -15.63
N TYR A 411 5.99 6.58 -15.99
CA TYR A 411 5.26 7.47 -15.09
C TYR A 411 3.82 7.58 -15.58
N MET A 412 2.89 7.66 -14.64
CA MET A 412 1.48 7.89 -14.94
C MET A 412 0.93 9.01 -14.07
N HIS A 413 0.14 9.90 -14.66
CA HIS A 413 -0.56 10.94 -13.90
C HIS A 413 -1.48 10.32 -12.82
N ASN A 414 -1.53 10.89 -11.62
CA ASN A 414 -2.24 10.30 -10.47
C ASN A 414 -3.72 9.97 -10.76
N ARG A 415 -4.43 10.85 -11.48
CA ARG A 415 -5.83 10.58 -11.88
C ARG A 415 -5.97 9.29 -12.70
N LEU A 416 -4.99 8.99 -13.54
CA LEU A 416 -4.98 7.77 -14.35
C LEU A 416 -4.58 6.56 -13.51
N ARG A 417 -3.66 6.70 -12.55
CA ARG A 417 -3.35 5.62 -11.58
C ARG A 417 -4.61 5.17 -10.85
N MET A 418 -5.39 6.11 -10.34
CA MET A 418 -6.68 5.83 -9.69
C MET A 418 -7.68 5.11 -10.60
N ASN A 419 -7.80 5.54 -11.85
CA ASN A 419 -8.78 5.01 -12.80
C ASN A 419 -8.39 3.63 -13.33
N THR A 420 -7.12 3.45 -13.73
CA THR A 420 -6.56 2.18 -14.21
C THR A 420 -6.60 1.11 -13.12
N SER A 421 -6.24 1.48 -11.88
CA SER A 421 -6.34 0.60 -10.71
C SER A 421 -7.80 0.21 -10.41
N SER A 422 -8.71 1.20 -10.36
CA SER A 422 -10.14 0.92 -10.16
C SER A 422 -10.69 -0.01 -11.24
N TYR A 423 -10.34 0.21 -12.51
CA TYR A 423 -10.83 -0.59 -13.62
C TYR A 423 -10.33 -2.04 -13.53
N LEU A 424 -9.04 -2.24 -13.24
CA LEU A 424 -8.47 -3.59 -13.06
C LEU A 424 -9.18 -4.35 -11.93
N ARG A 425 -9.21 -3.77 -10.72
CA ARG A 425 -9.69 -4.49 -9.53
C ARG A 425 -11.22 -4.60 -9.45
N ALA A 426 -11.97 -3.71 -10.10
CA ALA A 426 -13.42 -3.72 -10.03
C ALA A 426 -14.04 -4.24 -11.33
N ASN A 427 -13.80 -3.57 -12.46
CA ASN A 427 -14.46 -3.94 -13.71
C ASN A 427 -13.91 -5.26 -14.28
N MET A 428 -12.59 -5.39 -14.35
CA MET A 428 -11.97 -6.65 -14.77
C MET A 428 -11.97 -7.69 -13.65
N LEU A 429 -12.05 -7.23 -12.39
CA LEU A 429 -12.04 -8.06 -11.18
C LEU A 429 -10.79 -8.95 -11.10
N ILE A 430 -9.67 -8.45 -11.63
CA ILE A 430 -8.35 -9.07 -11.53
C ILE A 430 -7.70 -8.66 -10.20
N ASP A 431 -6.90 -9.56 -9.62
CA ASP A 431 -6.22 -9.31 -8.34
C ASP A 431 -5.40 -8.01 -8.39
N TYR A 432 -5.75 -7.07 -7.49
CA TYR A 432 -5.11 -5.77 -7.40
C TYR A 432 -3.59 -5.88 -7.17
N ARG A 433 -3.12 -6.96 -6.53
CA ARG A 433 -1.69 -7.20 -6.28
C ARG A 433 -0.91 -7.39 -7.58
N ARG A 434 -1.53 -7.95 -8.63
CA ARG A 434 -0.91 -8.04 -9.96
C ARG A 434 -0.68 -6.64 -10.54
N GLY A 435 -1.68 -5.76 -10.44
CA GLY A 435 -1.57 -4.38 -10.87
C GLY A 435 -0.56 -3.57 -10.06
N GLU A 436 -0.55 -3.76 -8.74
CA GLU A 436 0.42 -3.18 -7.80
C GLU A 436 1.85 -3.56 -8.17
N ARG A 437 2.09 -4.85 -8.46
CA ARG A 437 3.35 -5.38 -8.96
C ARG A 437 3.74 -4.81 -10.33
N TYR A 438 2.80 -4.75 -11.28
CA TYR A 438 3.07 -4.15 -12.59
C TYR A 438 3.49 -2.69 -12.45
N PHE A 439 2.86 -1.94 -11.53
CA PHE A 439 3.26 -0.58 -11.24
C PHE A 439 4.67 -0.51 -10.64
N ALA A 440 5.05 -1.43 -9.76
CA ALA A 440 6.43 -1.51 -9.28
C ALA A 440 7.45 -1.70 -10.41
N GLU A 441 7.13 -2.61 -11.34
CA GLU A 441 8.01 -3.01 -12.44
C GLU A 441 8.13 -1.96 -13.56
N HIS A 442 7.25 -0.96 -13.59
CA HIS A 442 7.22 0.04 -14.66
C HIS A 442 7.41 1.48 -14.16
N LEU A 443 7.06 1.80 -12.92
CA LEU A 443 7.16 3.17 -12.40
C LEU A 443 8.60 3.53 -12.03
N ILE A 444 9.06 4.67 -12.51
CA ILE A 444 10.31 5.30 -12.06
C ILE A 444 10.21 5.81 -10.62
N ASP A 445 9.00 6.23 -10.24
CA ASP A 445 8.70 6.81 -8.92
C ASP A 445 8.09 5.81 -7.94
N TRP A 446 8.26 4.51 -8.20
CA TRP A 446 7.74 3.48 -7.31
C TRP A 446 8.25 3.67 -5.88
N ASP A 447 7.31 3.71 -4.94
CA ASP A 447 7.54 3.74 -3.50
C ASP A 447 6.48 2.83 -2.86
N LEU A 448 6.92 1.84 -2.08
CA LEU A 448 6.03 0.82 -1.52
C LEU A 448 4.87 1.42 -0.73
N SER A 449 5.14 2.42 0.13
CA SER A 449 4.12 3.06 0.97
C SER A 449 3.04 3.70 0.10
N ASN A 450 3.45 4.48 -0.91
CA ASN A 450 2.53 5.14 -1.83
C ASN A 450 1.81 4.18 -2.77
N ASN A 451 2.50 3.16 -3.29
CA ASN A 451 1.94 2.19 -4.22
C ASN A 451 0.87 1.33 -3.55
N THR A 452 1.20 0.73 -2.40
CA THR A 452 0.29 -0.11 -1.63
C THR A 452 -0.98 0.65 -1.28
N GLN A 453 -0.86 1.85 -0.70
CA GLN A 453 -2.02 2.67 -0.31
C GLN A 453 -2.86 3.12 -1.52
N GLY A 454 -2.23 3.35 -2.68
CA GLY A 454 -2.92 3.70 -3.93
C GLY A 454 -3.70 2.56 -4.56
N TRP A 455 -3.27 1.31 -4.32
CA TRP A 455 -3.88 0.09 -4.85
C TRP A 455 -4.91 -0.55 -3.91
N GLU A 456 -5.06 -0.02 -2.70
CA GLU A 456 -5.98 -0.56 -1.70
C GLU A 456 -7.40 -0.80 -2.25
N PRO A 457 -7.93 -2.02 -2.10
CA PRO A 457 -9.32 -2.29 -2.45
C PRO A 457 -10.27 -1.38 -1.68
N SER A 458 -11.28 -0.86 -2.38
CA SER A 458 -12.35 -0.07 -1.78
C SER A 458 -13.70 -0.36 -2.45
N TYR A 459 -14.78 0.01 -1.77
CA TYR A 459 -16.14 -0.11 -2.29
C TYR A 459 -16.43 0.85 -3.47
N THR A 460 -15.57 1.85 -3.70
CA THR A 460 -15.74 2.81 -4.78
C THR A 460 -15.31 2.19 -6.11
N ILE A 461 -16.18 2.30 -7.12
CA ILE A 461 -15.93 1.88 -8.50
C ILE A 461 -16.07 3.11 -9.38
N PHE A 462 -15.00 3.50 -10.05
CA PHE A 462 -15.03 4.61 -11.00
C PHE A 462 -15.65 4.18 -12.32
N ASN A 463 -16.46 5.06 -12.91
CA ASN A 463 -16.87 4.94 -14.30
C ASN A 463 -15.80 5.60 -15.19
N PRO A 464 -15.05 4.83 -16.01
CA PRO A 464 -13.96 5.38 -16.82
C PRO A 464 -14.39 6.52 -17.75
N VAL A 465 -15.58 6.42 -18.36
CA VAL A 465 -16.12 7.42 -19.29
C VAL A 465 -16.43 8.73 -18.56
N ILE A 466 -17.13 8.65 -17.42
CA ILE A 466 -17.46 9.86 -16.63
C ILE A 466 -16.19 10.52 -16.08
N GLN A 467 -15.20 9.71 -15.67
CA GLN A 467 -13.93 10.25 -15.22
C GLN A 467 -13.16 10.92 -16.35
N ALA A 468 -13.17 10.33 -17.56
CA ALA A 468 -12.59 10.94 -18.74
C ALA A 468 -13.24 12.29 -19.06
N GLU A 469 -14.56 12.35 -19.18
CA GLU A 469 -15.29 13.60 -19.47
C GLU A 469 -15.03 14.70 -18.43
N LYS A 470 -14.84 14.32 -17.15
CA LYS A 470 -14.59 15.27 -16.07
C LYS A 470 -13.13 15.77 -16.05
N CYS A 471 -12.18 14.88 -16.33
CA CYS A 471 -10.76 15.14 -16.13
C CYS A 471 -10.03 15.52 -17.43
N ASP A 472 -10.50 15.06 -18.58
CA ASP A 472 -9.93 15.33 -19.89
C ASP A 472 -11.01 15.95 -20.77
N LYS A 473 -11.54 17.11 -20.36
CA LYS A 473 -12.77 17.72 -20.91
C LYS A 473 -12.78 17.80 -22.44
N GLU A 474 -11.65 18.14 -23.03
CA GLU A 474 -11.50 18.24 -24.48
C GLU A 474 -11.13 16.91 -25.14
N GLY A 475 -10.61 15.93 -24.39
CA GLY A 475 -10.13 14.62 -24.88
C GLY A 475 -8.66 14.61 -25.33
N ASP A 476 -7.91 15.68 -25.05
CA ASP A 476 -6.55 15.88 -25.55
C ASP A 476 -5.56 14.84 -25.00
N TYR A 477 -5.74 14.43 -23.73
CA TYR A 477 -4.90 13.38 -23.16
C TYR A 477 -5.14 12.04 -23.86
N ILE A 478 -6.40 11.68 -24.11
CA ILE A 478 -6.74 10.45 -24.85
C ILE A 478 -6.15 10.50 -26.25
N ARG A 479 -6.35 11.58 -27.02
CA ARG A 479 -5.83 11.69 -28.39
C ARG A 479 -4.31 11.63 -28.47
N LYS A 480 -3.60 12.15 -27.46
CA LYS A 480 -2.14 12.07 -27.36
C LYS A 480 -1.66 10.63 -27.24
N TRP A 481 -2.32 9.82 -26.39
CA TRP A 481 -1.84 8.48 -26.03
C TRP A 481 -2.50 7.34 -26.81
N VAL A 482 -3.66 7.60 -27.40
CA VAL A 482 -4.45 6.67 -28.20
C VAL A 482 -4.57 7.23 -29.62
N PRO A 483 -3.48 7.17 -30.43
CA PRO A 483 -3.44 7.81 -31.75
C PRO A 483 -4.50 7.29 -32.73
N GLU A 484 -5.07 6.10 -32.50
CA GLU A 484 -6.23 5.58 -33.23
C GLU A 484 -7.45 6.51 -33.14
N LEU A 485 -7.57 7.26 -32.04
CA LEU A 485 -8.70 8.12 -31.72
C LEU A 485 -8.40 9.61 -31.93
N LYS A 486 -7.22 9.95 -32.47
CA LYS A 486 -6.74 11.34 -32.58
C LYS A 486 -7.66 12.24 -33.42
N ASP A 487 -8.36 11.67 -34.40
CA ASP A 487 -9.19 12.41 -35.35
C ASP A 487 -10.66 12.52 -34.89
N LEU A 488 -11.03 11.85 -33.79
CA LEU A 488 -12.37 11.99 -33.21
C LEU A 488 -12.54 13.37 -32.58
N THR A 489 -13.52 14.12 -33.02
CA THR A 489 -13.93 15.38 -32.39
C THR A 489 -15.06 15.13 -31.38
N GLY A 490 -15.29 16.06 -30.47
CA GLY A 490 -16.42 15.96 -29.54
C GLY A 490 -16.28 14.88 -28.47
N LYS A 491 -17.42 14.30 -28.10
CA LYS A 491 -17.58 13.40 -26.95
C LYS A 491 -17.35 11.93 -27.31
N GLU A 492 -17.27 11.62 -28.59
CA GLU A 492 -17.07 10.29 -29.16
C GLU A 492 -15.73 9.70 -28.70
N VAL A 493 -14.71 10.54 -28.50
CA VAL A 493 -13.38 10.14 -28.00
C VAL A 493 -13.42 9.42 -26.63
N PHE A 494 -14.43 9.69 -25.81
CA PHE A 494 -14.53 9.12 -24.46
C PHE A 494 -15.16 7.72 -24.43
N ASP A 495 -15.95 7.38 -25.44
CA ASP A 495 -16.69 6.11 -25.53
C ASP A 495 -17.04 5.80 -27.00
N PRO A 496 -16.03 5.56 -27.85
CA PRO A 496 -16.23 5.47 -29.29
C PRO A 496 -17.10 4.28 -29.68
N TYR A 497 -17.04 3.17 -28.93
CA TYR A 497 -17.82 1.96 -29.21
C TYR A 497 -19.33 2.18 -29.10
N ASN A 498 -19.79 2.94 -28.09
CA ASN A 498 -21.22 3.18 -27.88
C ASN A 498 -21.74 4.45 -28.57
N ARG A 499 -20.86 5.37 -28.96
CA ARG A 499 -21.25 6.69 -29.51
C ARG A 499 -21.15 6.80 -31.03
N LEU A 500 -20.42 5.90 -31.69
CA LEU A 500 -20.30 5.84 -33.15
C LEU A 500 -21.20 4.76 -33.75
N SER A 501 -21.44 4.85 -35.06
CA SER A 501 -21.97 3.70 -35.80
C SER A 501 -20.93 2.57 -35.87
N LYS A 502 -21.40 1.35 -36.12
CA LYS A 502 -20.52 0.18 -36.24
C LYS A 502 -19.47 0.38 -37.33
N GLU A 503 -19.87 0.89 -38.49
CA GLU A 503 -18.97 1.13 -39.62
C GLU A 503 -17.93 2.22 -39.34
N GLU A 504 -18.26 3.24 -38.55
CA GLU A 504 -17.32 4.29 -38.13
C GLU A 504 -16.33 3.76 -37.09
N PHE A 505 -16.81 2.99 -36.11
CA PHE A 505 -15.98 2.41 -35.07
C PHE A 505 -14.95 1.42 -35.65
N GLU A 506 -15.37 0.52 -36.53
CA GLU A 506 -14.48 -0.47 -37.15
C GLU A 506 -13.34 0.19 -37.94
N LYS A 507 -13.56 1.36 -38.54
CA LYS A 507 -12.52 2.13 -39.26
C LYS A 507 -11.43 2.70 -38.37
N LEU A 508 -11.69 2.89 -37.07
CA LEU A 508 -10.69 3.43 -36.13
C LEU A 508 -9.56 2.43 -35.86
N GLY A 509 -9.84 1.12 -36.00
CA GLY A 509 -8.89 0.07 -35.59
C GLY A 509 -8.67 0.02 -34.07
N TYR A 510 -9.55 0.64 -33.28
CA TYR A 510 -9.52 0.63 -31.82
C TYR A 510 -10.29 -0.59 -31.27
N PRO A 511 -9.81 -1.32 -30.24
CA PRO A 511 -10.49 -2.51 -29.73
C PRO A 511 -11.85 -2.18 -29.10
N ALA A 512 -12.81 -3.08 -29.26
CA ALA A 512 -14.05 -3.04 -28.51
C ALA A 512 -13.78 -3.26 -27.00
N PRO A 513 -14.65 -2.73 -26.11
CA PRO A 513 -14.55 -2.95 -24.67
C PRO A 513 -14.39 -4.41 -24.28
N HIS A 514 -13.36 -4.73 -23.49
CA HIS A 514 -13.12 -6.10 -23.00
C HIS A 514 -14.23 -6.59 -22.04
N VAL A 515 -14.81 -5.68 -21.26
CA VAL A 515 -15.95 -5.96 -20.37
C VAL A 515 -17.03 -4.89 -20.52
N ASP A 516 -18.30 -5.29 -20.38
CA ASP A 516 -19.40 -4.34 -20.22
C ASP A 516 -19.31 -3.66 -18.85
N PHE A 517 -19.43 -2.33 -18.82
CA PHE A 517 -19.29 -1.56 -17.58
C PHE A 517 -20.40 -1.84 -16.55
N ARG A 518 -21.65 -1.98 -16.99
CA ARG A 518 -22.79 -2.16 -16.07
C ARG A 518 -22.75 -3.55 -15.43
N GLU A 519 -22.53 -4.57 -16.25
CA GLU A 519 -22.41 -5.95 -15.79
C GLU A 519 -21.20 -6.12 -14.86
N SER A 520 -20.04 -5.59 -15.25
CA SER A 520 -18.84 -5.69 -14.43
C SER A 520 -18.93 -4.93 -13.11
N GLN A 521 -19.55 -3.73 -13.11
CA GLN A 521 -19.79 -2.98 -11.88
C GLN A 521 -20.69 -3.77 -10.91
N GLN A 522 -21.74 -4.40 -11.43
CA GLN A 522 -22.65 -5.21 -10.62
C GLN A 522 -21.93 -6.42 -10.02
N ARG A 523 -21.17 -7.16 -10.83
CA ARG A 523 -20.34 -8.29 -10.39
C ARG A 523 -19.35 -7.89 -9.29
N ALA A 524 -18.68 -6.75 -9.44
CA ALA A 524 -17.73 -6.24 -8.46
C ALA A 524 -18.40 -5.93 -7.11
N LYS A 525 -19.57 -5.28 -7.13
CA LYS A 525 -20.36 -5.00 -5.92
C LYS A 525 -20.75 -6.29 -5.21
N GLU A 526 -21.22 -7.29 -5.94
CA GLU A 526 -21.60 -8.60 -5.38
C GLU A 526 -20.44 -9.35 -4.71
N ARG A 527 -19.22 -9.19 -5.26
CA ARG A 527 -18.00 -9.83 -4.73
C ARG A 527 -17.45 -9.12 -3.50
N VAL A 528 -17.66 -7.80 -3.39
CA VAL A 528 -17.19 -6.99 -2.28
C VAL A 528 -18.21 -6.90 -1.14
N ASP A 529 -19.51 -7.01 -1.44
CA ASP A 529 -20.57 -7.08 -0.44
C ASP A 529 -20.67 -8.50 0.14
N ASN A 530 -20.10 -8.66 1.34
CA ASN A 530 -20.03 -9.91 2.11
C ASN A 530 -21.43 -10.49 2.52
N LYS A 531 -22.53 -9.93 2.03
CA LYS A 531 -23.90 -10.42 2.26
C LYS A 531 -24.23 -11.68 1.45
N THR A 532 -23.45 -12.01 0.42
CA THR A 532 -23.70 -13.17 -0.45
C THR A 532 -22.78 -14.36 -0.14
N THR A 533 -21.61 -14.11 0.43
CA THR A 533 -20.58 -15.13 0.73
C THR A 533 -20.70 -15.73 2.13
N ALA A 534 -21.21 -14.99 3.12
CA ALA A 534 -21.48 -15.55 4.46
C ALA A 534 -22.67 -16.54 4.47
N THR A 535 -23.57 -16.45 3.48
CA THR A 535 -24.72 -17.35 3.31
C THR A 535 -24.35 -18.62 2.53
N SER A 536 -23.18 -18.65 1.87
CA SER A 536 -22.70 -19.78 1.04
C SER A 536 -21.56 -20.59 1.70
N ALA A 537 -21.03 -20.17 2.84
CA ALA A 537 -20.18 -21.02 3.69
C ALA A 537 -20.94 -22.18 4.36
N GLY A 538 -22.26 -22.25 4.17
CA GLY A 538 -23.11 -23.39 4.51
C GLY A 538 -23.68 -24.15 3.30
N ASN A 539 -23.43 -23.77 2.04
CA ASN A 539 -23.92 -24.53 0.89
C ASN A 539 -23.19 -24.22 -0.45
N LYS A 540 -22.62 -25.29 -1.00
CA LYS A 540 -22.31 -25.62 -2.41
C LYS A 540 -21.28 -24.77 -3.18
N VAL A 541 -20.11 -25.38 -3.33
CA VAL A 541 -19.33 -25.41 -4.58
C VAL A 541 -20.27 -25.84 -5.73
N PRO A 542 -20.19 -25.25 -6.94
CA PRO A 542 -20.91 -25.77 -8.10
C PRO A 542 -20.23 -27.07 -8.54
N ALA A 543 -20.57 -28.17 -7.87
CA ALA A 543 -20.36 -29.51 -8.38
C ALA A 543 -21.64 -29.94 -9.10
N ILE A 544 -21.42 -30.32 -10.35
CA ILE A 544 -22.23 -31.14 -11.24
C ILE A 544 -23.20 -32.04 -10.44
N TYR A 545 -24.47 -32.05 -10.87
CA TYR A 545 -25.63 -32.70 -10.26
C TYR A 545 -25.36 -34.09 -9.66
N GLU A 546 -25.70 -34.28 -8.37
CA GLU A 546 -26.17 -35.56 -7.84
C GLU A 546 -27.13 -35.32 -6.66
N VAL A 547 -28.30 -35.97 -6.69
CA VAL A 547 -29.42 -35.78 -5.76
C VAL A 547 -29.31 -36.79 -4.62
N VAL A 548 -29.22 -36.33 -3.36
CA VAL A 548 -29.43 -37.18 -2.17
C VAL A 548 -30.24 -36.42 -1.12
N GLU A 549 -31.35 -37.02 -0.67
CA GLU A 549 -32.24 -36.54 0.39
C GLU A 549 -31.52 -36.39 1.75
N LYS A 550 -31.67 -35.25 2.44
CA LYS A 550 -31.44 -35.17 3.90
C LYS A 550 -32.45 -34.24 4.58
N ASN A 551 -33.05 -34.76 5.66
CA ASN A 551 -33.83 -34.00 6.63
C ASN A 551 -32.91 -33.06 7.42
N LEU A 552 -33.28 -31.78 7.56
CA LEU A 552 -32.54 -30.79 8.35
C LEU A 552 -33.02 -30.81 9.81
N LEU A 553 -32.08 -30.93 10.75
CA LEU A 553 -32.29 -30.86 12.19
C LEU A 553 -31.57 -29.61 12.71
N GLN A 554 -32.29 -28.71 13.35
CA GLN A 554 -31.70 -27.51 13.97
C GLN A 554 -32.18 -27.38 15.42
N THR A 555 -31.23 -27.14 16.33
CA THR A 555 -31.52 -26.89 17.76
C THR A 555 -31.40 -25.39 18.01
N ILE A 556 -32.43 -24.79 18.61
CA ILE A 556 -32.48 -23.35 18.91
C ILE A 556 -32.62 -23.21 20.43
N LEU A 557 -31.79 -22.36 21.04
CA LEU A 557 -31.88 -22.02 22.46
C LEU A 557 -32.75 -20.79 22.63
N ILE A 558 -33.84 -20.89 23.39
CA ILE A 558 -34.77 -19.79 23.64
C ILE A 558 -34.82 -19.50 25.14
N GLU A 559 -34.69 -18.22 25.49
CA GLU A 559 -34.68 -17.76 26.88
C GLU A 559 -36.10 -17.38 27.31
N VAL A 560 -36.68 -18.15 28.24
CA VAL A 560 -38.09 -18.00 28.68
C VAL A 560 -38.10 -17.40 30.08
N GLY A 561 -38.84 -16.29 30.26
CA GLY A 561 -38.98 -15.61 31.54
C GLY A 561 -40.23 -16.08 32.26
N SER A 562 -40.11 -16.57 33.50
CA SER A 562 -41.26 -16.99 34.31
C SER A 562 -41.97 -15.78 34.93
N TRP A 563 -43.26 -15.60 34.67
CA TRP A 563 -44.12 -14.72 35.46
C TRP A 563 -44.75 -15.48 36.62
N LYS A 564 -44.05 -15.54 37.75
CA LYS A 564 -44.72 -15.63 39.06
C LYS A 564 -44.25 -14.47 39.93
N LYS A 565 -45.18 -13.55 40.23
CA LYS A 565 -45.01 -12.58 41.30
C LYS A 565 -44.86 -13.35 42.63
N SER A 566 -43.68 -13.30 43.23
CA SER A 566 -43.52 -13.50 44.68
C SER A 566 -42.93 -12.23 45.27
N PHE A 567 -43.44 -11.83 46.42
CA PHE A 567 -43.43 -10.46 46.92
C PHE A 567 -42.05 -9.84 47.27
N PHE A 568 -40.95 -10.58 47.22
CA PHE A 568 -39.59 -10.02 47.29
C PHE A 568 -38.59 -10.95 46.56
N GLY A 569 -37.97 -10.50 45.45
CA GLY A 569 -36.88 -11.19 44.75
C GLY A 569 -36.83 -10.97 43.22
N THR A 570 -35.64 -10.79 42.64
CA THR A 570 -35.37 -10.59 41.20
C THR A 570 -35.82 -11.78 40.33
N PRO A 571 -36.32 -11.55 39.09
CA PRO A 571 -36.82 -12.62 38.24
C PRO A 571 -35.70 -13.58 37.79
N LYS A 572 -35.95 -14.89 37.89
CA LYS A 572 -35.07 -15.93 37.33
C LYS A 572 -35.46 -16.22 35.87
N THR A 573 -34.52 -16.06 34.95
CA THR A 573 -34.62 -16.54 33.57
C THR A 573 -34.20 -17.99 33.47
N THR A 574 -34.93 -18.80 32.69
CA THR A 574 -34.57 -20.20 32.40
C THR A 574 -34.35 -20.34 30.89
N LYS A 575 -33.23 -20.94 30.49
CA LYS A 575 -32.94 -21.23 29.08
C LYS A 575 -33.51 -22.61 28.74
N VAL A 576 -34.33 -22.69 27.71
CA VAL A 576 -34.92 -23.94 27.21
C VAL A 576 -34.38 -24.23 25.82
N ALA A 577 -33.90 -25.45 25.60
CA ALA A 577 -33.44 -25.91 24.29
C ALA A 577 -34.63 -26.50 23.50
N VAL A 578 -34.94 -25.94 22.34
CA VAL A 578 -36.03 -26.42 21.48
C VAL A 578 -35.44 -27.04 20.22
N ARG A 579 -35.80 -28.30 19.92
CA ARG A 579 -35.41 -29.00 18.68
C ARG A 579 -36.54 -28.94 17.66
N VAL A 580 -36.31 -28.25 16.55
CA VAL A 580 -37.31 -28.13 15.48
C VAL A 580 -37.05 -29.18 14.40
N TRP A 581 -38.09 -29.91 14.04
CA TRP A 581 -38.07 -30.87 12.93
C TRP A 581 -38.90 -30.33 11.77
N ILE A 582 -38.31 -30.28 10.57
CA ILE A 582 -39.04 -29.84 9.37
C ILE A 582 -39.20 -31.05 8.46
N ARG A 583 -40.42 -31.61 8.40
CA ARG A 583 -40.78 -32.66 7.45
C ARG A 583 -41.52 -32.04 6.26
N ARG A 584 -40.97 -32.18 5.06
CA ARG A 584 -41.67 -31.77 3.83
C ARG A 584 -42.50 -32.96 3.33
N LYS A 585 -43.83 -32.90 3.41
CA LYS A 585 -44.70 -33.85 2.68
C LYS A 585 -45.02 -33.29 1.30
N TRP A 586 -44.84 -34.10 0.27
CA TRP A 586 -45.18 -33.77 -1.11
C TRP A 586 -46.71 -33.70 -1.26
N LYS A 587 -47.29 -32.51 -1.09
CA LYS A 587 -48.49 -31.97 -1.76
C LYS A 587 -48.84 -30.60 -1.18
N SER A 588 -48.61 -29.57 -2.00
CA SER A 588 -49.05 -28.15 -1.94
C SER A 588 -49.07 -27.33 -0.65
N ASN A 589 -49.10 -27.88 0.56
CA ASN A 589 -48.98 -27.11 1.81
C ASN A 589 -47.91 -27.75 2.71
N ALA A 590 -46.82 -27.02 2.96
CA ALA A 590 -45.84 -27.43 3.96
C ALA A 590 -46.43 -27.16 5.37
N ARG A 591 -46.47 -28.17 6.24
CA ARG A 591 -46.79 -28.00 7.66
C ARG A 591 -45.51 -28.06 8.49
N LEU A 592 -45.36 -27.11 9.41
CA LEU A 592 -44.26 -27.09 10.38
C LEU A 592 -44.77 -27.75 11.67
N GLU A 593 -44.20 -28.90 12.04
CA GLU A 593 -44.44 -29.54 13.32
C GLU A 593 -43.29 -29.21 14.27
N ILE A 594 -43.57 -28.45 15.34
CA ILE A 594 -42.57 -28.10 16.36
C ILE A 594 -42.79 -29.01 17.56
N ASN A 595 -41.81 -29.89 17.83
CA ASN A 595 -41.82 -30.75 19.01
C ASN A 595 -40.85 -30.16 20.06
N VAL A 596 -41.37 -29.75 21.22
CA VAL A 596 -40.56 -29.20 22.31
C VAL A 596 -40.16 -30.33 23.25
N PHE A 597 -38.86 -30.51 23.48
CA PHE A 597 -38.31 -31.45 24.47
C PHE A 597 -37.58 -30.66 25.54
N GLU A 598 -37.65 -31.11 26.78
CA GLU A 598 -36.98 -30.47 27.90
C GLU A 598 -35.64 -31.13 28.19
N ASP A 599 -34.60 -30.31 28.44
CA ASP A 599 -33.40 -30.76 29.14
C ASP A 599 -33.53 -30.22 30.57
N PHE A 600 -33.64 -31.12 31.56
CA PHE A 600 -33.71 -30.87 33.01
C PHE A 600 -35.08 -30.61 33.69
N GLY A 601 -36.03 -31.54 33.56
CA GLY A 601 -36.72 -32.15 34.72
C GLY A 601 -37.85 -31.40 35.46
N ARG A 602 -38.65 -30.52 34.83
CA ARG A 602 -39.95 -30.06 35.40
C ARG A 602 -41.03 -29.87 34.33
N PRO A 603 -42.33 -30.17 34.57
CA PRO A 603 -43.35 -30.01 33.53
C PRO A 603 -43.53 -28.55 33.10
N ILE A 604 -43.47 -28.28 31.78
CA ILE A 604 -43.79 -26.98 31.17
C ILE A 604 -45.32 -26.78 31.25
N MET A 605 -45.77 -25.63 31.75
CA MET A 605 -47.18 -25.30 31.83
C MET A 605 -47.68 -24.74 30.49
N LEU A 606 -48.94 -24.98 30.12
CA LEU A 606 -49.52 -24.61 28.82
C LEU A 606 -49.32 -23.13 28.43
N GLY A 607 -49.26 -22.23 29.42
CA GLY A 607 -49.00 -20.80 29.20
C GLY A 607 -47.60 -20.49 28.65
N ASP A 608 -46.60 -21.31 28.97
CA ASP A 608 -45.22 -21.10 28.54
C ASP A 608 -45.00 -21.52 27.06
N LEU A 609 -45.78 -22.48 26.57
CA LEU A 609 -45.78 -22.93 25.16
C LEU A 609 -46.31 -21.86 24.19
N VAL A 610 -47.33 -21.10 24.60
CA VAL A 610 -47.91 -20.02 23.79
C VAL A 610 -46.92 -18.86 23.61
N ASP A 611 -46.15 -18.53 24.65
CA ASP A 611 -45.13 -17.48 24.58
C ASP A 611 -43.90 -17.89 23.75
N VAL A 612 -43.52 -19.18 23.79
CA VAL A 612 -42.50 -19.74 22.88
C VAL A 612 -42.96 -19.63 21.42
N GLY A 613 -44.21 -20.00 21.12
CA GLY A 613 -44.79 -19.87 19.78
C GLY A 613 -44.80 -18.41 19.27
N ARG A 614 -45.25 -17.45 20.09
CA ARG A 614 -45.27 -16.03 19.72
C ARG A 614 -43.88 -15.45 19.48
N ARG A 615 -42.87 -15.84 20.26
CA ARG A 615 -41.49 -15.36 20.08
C ARG A 615 -40.83 -15.99 18.85
N LEU A 616 -41.07 -17.27 18.56
CA LEU A 616 -40.63 -17.92 17.33
C LEU A 616 -41.19 -17.21 16.09
N VAL A 617 -42.47 -16.86 16.08
CA VAL A 617 -43.08 -16.08 14.98
C VAL A 617 -42.47 -14.68 14.88
N LYS A 618 -42.16 -14.04 16.00
CA LYS A 618 -41.57 -12.70 16.03
C LYS A 618 -40.11 -12.67 15.54
N GLU A 619 -39.31 -13.68 15.88
CA GLU A 619 -37.89 -13.78 15.48
C GLU A 619 -37.70 -14.33 14.07
N THR A 620 -38.66 -15.11 13.54
CA THR A 620 -38.58 -15.67 12.17
C THR A 620 -39.19 -14.77 11.10
N ARG A 621 -39.97 -13.74 11.47
CA ARG A 621 -40.45 -12.68 10.56
C ARG A 621 -39.25 -11.89 10.01
N GLY A 622 -38.85 -12.23 8.78
CA GLY A 622 -37.72 -11.64 8.06
C GLY A 622 -36.74 -12.65 7.47
N SER A 623 -36.90 -13.94 7.78
CA SER A 623 -36.14 -15.05 7.15
C SER A 623 -36.93 -15.73 6.02
N TRP A 624 -36.29 -16.52 5.14
CA TRP A 624 -36.98 -17.21 4.02
C TRP A 624 -38.17 -18.04 4.51
N LEU A 625 -38.13 -18.55 5.75
CA LEU A 625 -39.19 -19.36 6.35
C LEU A 625 -40.56 -18.66 6.39
N ALA A 626 -40.60 -17.33 6.34
CA ALA A 626 -41.85 -16.57 6.35
C ALA A 626 -42.69 -16.75 5.06
N TRP A 627 -42.11 -17.25 3.97
CA TRP A 627 -42.79 -17.39 2.67
C TRP A 627 -43.38 -18.79 2.41
N ALA A 628 -43.23 -19.75 3.33
CA ALA A 628 -43.53 -21.15 3.03
C ALA A 628 -44.59 -21.85 3.92
N VAL A 629 -45.11 -21.22 4.98
CA VAL A 629 -45.96 -21.94 5.96
C VAL A 629 -47.01 -21.03 6.61
N ASP A 630 -48.29 -21.42 6.52
CA ASP A 630 -49.34 -20.96 7.44
C ASP A 630 -49.19 -21.69 8.79
N PHE A 631 -49.02 -20.93 9.87
CA PHE A 631 -48.86 -21.48 11.22
C PHE A 631 -50.23 -21.81 11.81
N GLU A 632 -50.65 -23.08 11.77
CA GLU A 632 -51.96 -23.49 12.29
C GLU A 632 -51.97 -24.20 13.66
N GLN A 633 -50.87 -24.80 14.17
CA GLN A 633 -50.91 -25.53 15.47
C GLN A 633 -49.53 -25.77 16.14
N VAL A 634 -49.49 -25.80 17.49
CA VAL A 634 -48.32 -26.22 18.30
C VAL A 634 -48.74 -27.41 19.18
N VAL A 635 -47.95 -28.50 19.19
CA VAL A 635 -48.28 -29.73 19.94
C VAL A 635 -47.20 -30.04 20.97
N GLY A 636 -47.61 -30.26 22.23
CA GLY A 636 -46.71 -30.64 23.33
C GLY A 636 -46.34 -32.13 23.32
N ALA A 637 -45.33 -32.51 24.10
CA ALA A 637 -44.76 -33.88 24.14
C ALA A 637 -45.75 -34.99 24.54
N GLU A 638 -46.91 -34.65 25.11
CA GLU A 638 -47.99 -35.59 25.46
C GLU A 638 -49.18 -35.57 24.47
N GLY A 639 -49.05 -34.90 23.32
CA GLY A 639 -50.05 -34.95 22.24
C GLY A 639 -51.26 -34.03 22.42
N GLN A 640 -51.23 -33.07 23.35
CA GLN A 640 -52.23 -32.00 23.41
C GLN A 640 -51.85 -30.88 22.42
N ALA A 641 -52.76 -30.60 21.47
CA ALA A 641 -52.62 -29.55 20.46
C ALA A 641 -53.24 -28.23 20.94
N VAL A 642 -52.56 -27.11 20.68
CA VAL A 642 -53.09 -25.74 20.84
C VAL A 642 -53.00 -25.00 19.51
#